data_AF-A0A6P4ZD43-F1
#
_entry.id   AF-A0A6P4ZD43-F1
#
_cell.length_a   1.000
_cell.length_b   1.000
_cell.length_c   1.000
_cell.angle_alpha   90.00
_cell.angle_beta   90.00
_cell.angle_gamma   90.00
#
_symmetry.space_group_name_H-M   'P 1'
#
loop_
_entity.id
_entity.type
_entity.pdbx_description
1 polymer ?
#
loop_
_entity_poly.entity_id
_entity_poly.type
_entity_poly.pdbx_seq_one_letter_code
_entity_poly.pdbx_strand_id
1 'polypeptide(L)'
;MTEVKKDCPLIEEAAKQSGKTVDQVKNFIGNYRRSKGGSKRSLPTDDMGAENITGHREDLGMSAKEGDSSVPLEIQLRGPGMQQLYSQACRQGARPVHSVRGLVVGQFRSGKTCVVRRLTGEKAVENEPITDGIEISPSVMTKNWQKAKEEPDEFKETMAERLAEQQERDKPRTRTSSGAQGAVRTKSTDKSSVAGKEERVVTTTSRQTQDMPDDVKTKAQQRLQSDATVRQQTQDIPDDVITKAKERLQSGVTEEQLGTAEHPRLSLWDFGGQATYYGSHQCFFTYRGIYILVMSLLQKLSDPVPDLDYKAAADNLVTGRDYLDHWLNSVRTHTLVHGREQTGEPRVVLVLTHKDRVSESDIEEYKKDILDHICGKAAGKHVLPKIFVIDNFNEDNSDIDELREYLREVAKGLWFMGQEVPMTWLHLKSKLMDKRREDDPFCRFQDVVDLAPRSDDVGITDDSHVADILTFLHDLGDIIFINEPVLRDHVALRPQVMIDVFKTIITVPEYQQDRNTDGEVAEMWRRLETEGILSDRLLTIIWTKADQKMQKPFLMRHKPFLKRLMEKQQQDNDCIHLMCVHKNDDPDDFFHAENMLPLPPFQQRIVMGREERIDAKFDEEKEVIGDSSDLREGIIFFFPLPPVCNRSSVGLILNNPSQNKKMYKGAVHFRRLSESGAQITDLKHRIPSATVFFHSEDEGKKSRVQRKEGSVVTTIKASQIQHKKGGKRKAKTRHVGESSDSGPPVKRPKQGSARRPLVLLLNDEYGTRKGGISTVNRQIGCFLASKGAKVLCTVLNATQQDKDDAATDGIQLVFPTPFERDPREAELYWLTFDHQTRYPDLPSHVDFIVGHVPITSHAARRMKERFPGAKLVQVTHVMPEDTSQYKGDDRVLNIGQESNNILDDLRHADVMFSVGPLIYDYYRHQTNQLTLQHHELLPKPSDIFIDMKLKPPADTETKVVLSIGRVKGVERLKGVDLAATTMGKVINILPHTKWRLRGIRRDDFQASRSIIEANTGRFQFVPFTPLEYGTQEELCEDMRKADVVLMPSRAEPFGLVGLEAIAAGVPVVISNKSGLAKFLTKQDPEFDRTIVEIDDDDEEAAKTLSKRIIKILKDGPREFKAAQSLKKKLLDSEYWAESHNKLLQTFGLEG
;
A
#
# COMPACT_ATOMS: atom_id res chain seq x y z
N MET A 1 -22.43 -34.59 -12.76
CA MET A 1 -22.41 -34.16 -14.19
C MET A 1 -21.07 -34.40 -14.88
N THR A 2 -19.94 -34.45 -14.16
CA THR A 2 -18.62 -34.81 -14.70
C THR A 2 -18.48 -36.32 -14.95
N GLU A 3 -18.98 -37.19 -14.06
CA GLU A 3 -18.74 -38.65 -14.12
C GLU A 3 -19.89 -39.52 -14.67
N VAL A 4 -21.02 -38.92 -15.07
CA VAL A 4 -22.22 -39.70 -15.43
C VAL A 4 -22.03 -40.40 -16.79
N LYS A 5 -21.93 -41.73 -16.80
CA LYS A 5 -21.95 -42.57 -18.03
C LYS A 5 -23.31 -42.46 -18.73
N LYS A 6 -23.35 -42.67 -20.06
CA LYS A 6 -24.53 -42.40 -20.92
C LYS A 6 -25.84 -43.06 -20.47
N ASP A 7 -25.75 -44.15 -19.71
CA ASP A 7 -26.89 -44.95 -19.24
C ASP A 7 -26.95 -45.06 -17.70
N CYS A 8 -26.63 -43.96 -17.00
CA CYS A 8 -26.75 -43.89 -15.55
C CYS A 8 -28.24 -43.78 -15.13
N PRO A 9 -28.72 -44.60 -14.17
CA PRO A 9 -30.11 -44.57 -13.67
C PRO A 9 -30.54 -43.19 -13.13
N LEU A 10 -29.58 -42.40 -12.65
CA LEU A 10 -29.81 -41.06 -12.12
C LEU A 10 -30.31 -40.05 -13.17
N ILE A 11 -30.15 -40.35 -14.46
CA ILE A 11 -30.67 -39.49 -15.54
C ILE A 11 -32.20 -39.62 -15.65
N GLU A 12 -32.73 -40.82 -15.42
CA GLU A 12 -34.19 -41.05 -15.42
C GLU A 12 -34.84 -40.42 -14.18
N GLU A 13 -34.18 -40.53 -13.02
CA GLU A 13 -34.57 -39.86 -11.78
C GLU A 13 -34.60 -38.34 -11.95
N ALA A 14 -33.55 -37.76 -12.54
CA ALA A 14 -33.45 -36.33 -12.80
C ALA A 14 -34.48 -35.83 -13.83
N ALA A 15 -34.81 -36.64 -14.84
CA ALA A 15 -35.87 -36.34 -15.80
C ALA A 15 -37.24 -36.28 -15.11
N LYS A 16 -37.52 -37.25 -14.24
CA LYS A 16 -38.77 -37.35 -13.48
C LYS A 16 -38.95 -36.20 -12.48
N GLN A 17 -37.87 -35.81 -11.78
CA GLN A 17 -37.91 -34.70 -10.83
C GLN A 17 -37.97 -33.32 -11.49
N SER A 18 -37.35 -33.16 -12.67
CA SER A 18 -37.32 -31.88 -13.38
C SER A 18 -38.50 -31.67 -14.34
N GLY A 19 -39.36 -32.67 -14.53
CA GLY A 19 -40.47 -32.64 -15.49
C GLY A 19 -40.02 -32.61 -16.95
N LYS A 20 -38.76 -32.95 -17.23
CA LYS A 20 -38.15 -32.94 -18.57
C LYS A 20 -37.99 -34.35 -19.09
N THR A 21 -37.91 -34.52 -20.40
CA THR A 21 -37.65 -35.86 -20.97
C THR A 21 -36.19 -36.28 -20.71
N VAL A 22 -35.96 -37.59 -20.63
CA VAL A 22 -34.62 -38.16 -20.45
C VAL A 22 -33.64 -37.61 -21.51
N ASP A 23 -34.09 -37.44 -22.75
CA ASP A 23 -33.28 -36.88 -23.83
C ASP A 23 -32.93 -35.40 -23.64
N GLN A 24 -33.82 -34.60 -23.04
CA GLN A 24 -33.52 -33.20 -22.71
C GLN A 24 -32.45 -33.10 -21.61
N VAL A 25 -32.49 -33.97 -20.61
CA VAL A 25 -31.48 -34.04 -19.56
C VAL A 25 -30.15 -34.53 -20.13
N LYS A 26 -30.16 -35.55 -20.99
CA LYS A 26 -28.95 -36.01 -21.71
C LYS A 26 -28.35 -34.91 -22.60
N ASN A 27 -29.17 -34.15 -23.31
CA ASN A 27 -28.71 -33.01 -24.12
C ASN A 27 -28.13 -31.88 -23.28
N PHE A 28 -28.72 -31.56 -22.13
CA PHE A 28 -28.19 -30.57 -21.20
C PHE A 28 -26.79 -30.97 -20.70
N ILE A 29 -26.62 -32.23 -20.27
CA ILE A 29 -25.32 -32.78 -19.84
C ILE A 29 -24.32 -32.79 -21.01
N GLY A 30 -24.75 -33.12 -22.22
CA GLY A 30 -23.93 -33.11 -23.43
C GLY A 30 -23.46 -31.71 -23.83
N ASN A 31 -24.31 -30.69 -23.69
CA ASN A 31 -23.96 -29.29 -23.96
C ASN A 31 -23.02 -28.74 -22.88
N TYR A 32 -23.25 -29.09 -21.62
CA TYR A 32 -22.34 -28.77 -20.52
C TYR A 32 -20.93 -29.32 -20.78
N ARG A 33 -20.82 -30.59 -21.20
CA ARG A 33 -19.54 -31.23 -21.58
C ARG A 33 -18.89 -30.59 -22.80
N ARG A 34 -19.67 -30.20 -23.82
CA ARG A 34 -19.16 -29.50 -25.01
C ARG A 34 -18.64 -28.09 -24.69
N SER A 35 -19.25 -27.37 -23.74
CA SER A 35 -18.77 -26.06 -23.31
C SER A 35 -17.42 -26.10 -22.58
N LYS A 36 -17.05 -27.26 -22.02
CA LYS A 36 -15.80 -27.50 -21.30
C LYS A 36 -14.71 -28.18 -22.13
N GLY A 37 -15.02 -28.68 -23.33
CA GLY A 37 -14.12 -29.50 -24.15
C GLY A 37 -13.78 -28.87 -25.49
N GLY A 38 -12.93 -27.85 -25.50
CA GLY A 38 -12.37 -27.22 -26.70
C GLY A 38 -10.86 -27.43 -26.80
N SER A 39 -10.41 -28.65 -27.13
CA SER A 39 -9.33 -28.95 -28.10
C SER A 39 -9.12 -30.48 -28.12
N LYS A 40 -9.24 -31.10 -29.29
CA LYS A 40 -9.09 -32.55 -29.52
C LYS A 40 -7.81 -32.82 -30.30
N ARG A 41 -7.12 -33.92 -29.97
CA ARG A 41 -6.70 -35.02 -30.89
C ARG A 41 -6.08 -36.13 -30.02
N SER A 42 -6.79 -37.20 -29.70
CA SER A 42 -7.13 -38.41 -30.50
C SER A 42 -6.19 -39.57 -30.17
N LEU A 43 -6.67 -40.52 -29.36
CA LEU A 43 -6.09 -41.84 -29.11
C LEU A 43 -6.49 -42.81 -30.25
N PRO A 44 -5.65 -43.80 -30.59
CA PRO A 44 -6.10 -45.09 -31.11
C PRO A 44 -6.34 -46.10 -29.98
N THR A 45 -7.15 -47.09 -30.34
CA THR A 45 -7.91 -48.09 -29.59
C THR A 45 -7.14 -49.29 -29.03
N ASP A 46 -7.68 -49.85 -27.95
CA ASP A 46 -7.69 -51.24 -27.44
C ASP A 46 -7.05 -52.34 -28.34
N ASP A 47 -6.14 -53.17 -27.79
CA ASP A 47 -6.47 -54.54 -27.34
C ASP A 47 -5.28 -55.28 -26.65
N MET A 48 -5.65 -56.10 -25.66
CA MET A 48 -4.96 -57.10 -24.81
C MET A 48 -3.44 -57.40 -24.86
N GLY A 49 -2.83 -57.50 -23.66
CA GLY A 49 -1.89 -58.60 -23.33
C GLY A 49 -0.67 -58.29 -22.46
N ALA A 50 -0.72 -58.72 -21.19
CA ALA A 50 0.38 -59.18 -20.31
C ALA A 50 1.52 -58.23 -19.84
N GLU A 51 1.61 -58.12 -18.51
CA GLU A 51 2.82 -57.99 -17.65
C GLU A 51 3.91 -56.97 -18.02
N ASN A 52 4.01 -55.89 -17.23
CA ASN A 52 5.14 -55.71 -16.29
C ASN A 52 5.02 -54.42 -15.46
N ILE A 53 5.44 -54.54 -14.21
CA ILE A 53 5.46 -53.54 -13.14
C ILE A 53 6.49 -52.44 -13.46
N THR A 54 6.11 -51.16 -13.37
CA THR A 54 6.92 -50.07 -12.77
C THR A 54 6.06 -48.82 -12.58
N GLY A 55 6.11 -48.27 -11.36
CA GLY A 55 5.14 -47.37 -10.77
C GLY A 55 5.19 -45.90 -11.21
N HIS A 56 4.10 -45.24 -10.85
CA HIS A 56 3.60 -43.95 -11.28
C HIS A 56 4.39 -42.73 -10.79
N ARG A 57 4.49 -41.73 -11.68
CA ARG A 57 4.85 -40.33 -11.41
C ARG A 57 3.54 -39.57 -11.13
N GLU A 58 3.32 -39.14 -9.90
CA GLU A 58 2.13 -38.34 -9.53
C GLU A 58 2.26 -36.90 -10.08
N ASP A 59 1.16 -36.40 -10.66
CA ASP A 59 1.04 -35.09 -11.31
C ASP A 59 1.33 -33.93 -10.33
N LEU A 60 2.53 -33.34 -10.44
CA LEU A 60 2.80 -31.99 -9.93
C LEU A 60 2.02 -31.03 -10.84
N GLY A 61 0.98 -30.38 -10.31
CA GLY A 61 0.11 -29.45 -11.04
C GLY A 61 0.85 -28.24 -11.65
N MET A 62 1.64 -28.47 -12.69
CA MET A 62 2.45 -27.49 -13.39
C MET A 62 1.73 -27.07 -14.67
N SER A 63 1.04 -25.94 -14.58
CA SER A 63 0.59 -25.17 -15.75
C SER A 63 1.56 -24.02 -15.93
N ALA A 64 2.62 -24.21 -16.73
CA ALA A 64 3.40 -23.10 -17.25
C ALA A 64 2.46 -22.24 -18.14
N LYS A 65 2.09 -21.06 -17.66
CA LYS A 65 1.37 -20.07 -18.47
C LYS A 65 2.39 -19.40 -19.40
N GLU A 66 2.42 -19.83 -20.66
CA GLU A 66 2.98 -19.00 -21.72
C GLU A 66 2.12 -17.74 -21.87
N GLY A 67 2.69 -16.57 -21.53
CA GLY A 67 2.04 -15.27 -21.71
C GLY A 67 2.33 -14.20 -20.65
N ASP A 68 3.33 -14.38 -19.77
CA ASP A 68 3.72 -13.32 -18.82
C ASP A 68 4.77 -12.39 -19.46
N SER A 69 4.63 -11.09 -19.21
CA SER A 69 5.48 -10.03 -19.78
C SER A 69 6.97 -10.35 -19.60
N SER A 70 7.80 -10.10 -20.63
CA SER A 70 9.26 -10.30 -20.57
C SER A 70 9.96 -9.44 -19.51
N VAL A 71 9.27 -8.46 -18.93
CA VAL A 71 9.81 -7.54 -17.92
C VAL A 71 9.52 -8.06 -16.50
N PRO A 72 10.53 -8.21 -15.61
CA PRO A 72 10.35 -8.65 -14.23
C PRO A 72 9.40 -7.76 -13.45
N LEU A 73 8.71 -8.33 -12.46
CA LEU A 73 7.73 -7.62 -11.65
C LEU A 73 8.36 -6.46 -10.85
N GLU A 74 9.57 -6.63 -10.34
CA GLU A 74 10.33 -5.58 -9.64
C GLU A 74 10.49 -4.35 -10.52
N ILE A 75 10.71 -4.57 -11.82
CA ILE A 75 10.84 -3.51 -12.81
C ILE A 75 9.47 -2.90 -13.12
N GLN A 76 8.41 -3.72 -13.18
CA GLN A 76 7.05 -3.23 -13.41
C GLN A 76 6.56 -2.31 -12.29
N LEU A 77 6.80 -2.69 -11.03
CA LEU A 77 6.38 -1.95 -9.84
C LEU A 77 7.06 -0.58 -9.72
N ARG A 78 8.21 -0.38 -10.37
CA ARG A 78 8.97 0.89 -10.36
C ARG A 78 8.52 1.86 -11.45
N GLY A 79 7.46 1.52 -12.18
CA GLY A 79 6.84 2.37 -13.18
C GLY A 79 7.47 2.31 -14.57
N PRO A 80 6.93 3.07 -15.53
CA PRO A 80 7.29 2.94 -16.95
C PRO A 80 8.76 3.26 -17.27
N GLY A 81 9.39 4.17 -16.53
CA GLY A 81 10.79 4.55 -16.75
C GLY A 81 11.77 3.39 -16.56
N MET A 82 11.65 2.68 -15.43
CA MET A 82 12.49 1.51 -15.13
C MET A 82 12.24 0.35 -16.11
N GLN A 83 10.99 0.17 -16.57
CA GLN A 83 10.66 -0.81 -17.62
C GLN A 83 11.35 -0.50 -18.95
N GLN A 84 11.43 0.78 -19.33
CA GLN A 84 12.15 1.22 -20.52
C GLN A 84 13.65 1.00 -20.38
N LEU A 85 14.24 1.40 -19.25
CA LEU A 85 15.68 1.21 -18.95
C LEU A 85 16.06 -0.28 -19.02
N TYR A 86 15.29 -1.14 -18.35
CA TYR A 86 15.48 -2.59 -18.39
C TYR A 86 15.38 -3.13 -19.83
N SER A 87 14.33 -2.75 -20.57
CA SER A 87 14.11 -3.23 -21.93
C SER A 87 15.23 -2.79 -22.89
N GLN A 88 15.73 -1.56 -22.76
CA GLN A 88 16.85 -1.05 -23.54
C GLN A 88 18.14 -1.78 -23.21
N ALA A 89 18.41 -2.01 -21.93
CA ALA A 89 19.59 -2.74 -21.47
C ALA A 89 19.56 -4.20 -21.95
N CYS A 90 18.41 -4.89 -21.91
CA CYS A 90 18.27 -6.24 -22.44
C CYS A 90 18.54 -6.34 -23.95
N ARG A 91 18.15 -5.34 -24.76
CA ARG A 91 18.41 -5.32 -26.21
C ARG A 91 19.89 -5.32 -26.56
N GLN A 92 20.74 -4.87 -25.65
CA GLN A 92 22.20 -4.81 -25.84
C GLN A 92 22.91 -6.08 -25.38
N GLY A 93 22.16 -7.02 -24.82
CA GLY A 93 22.63 -8.29 -24.33
C GLY A 93 22.05 -8.55 -22.94
N ALA A 94 21.47 -9.72 -22.77
CA ALA A 94 21.01 -10.21 -21.49
C ALA A 94 21.42 -11.66 -21.29
N ARG A 95 21.29 -12.13 -20.05
CA ARG A 95 21.46 -13.54 -19.71
C ARG A 95 20.26 -14.04 -18.90
N PRO A 96 19.66 -15.19 -19.26
CA PRO A 96 18.66 -15.83 -18.41
C PRO A 96 19.31 -16.30 -17.10
N VAL A 97 18.70 -15.97 -15.96
CA VAL A 97 19.17 -16.40 -14.64
C VAL A 97 18.30 -17.53 -14.11
N HIS A 98 18.96 -18.61 -13.68
CA HIS A 98 18.34 -19.81 -13.11
C HIS A 98 18.83 -20.02 -11.68
N SER A 99 18.46 -19.12 -10.78
CA SER A 99 18.78 -19.19 -9.35
C SER A 99 17.58 -18.80 -8.49
N VAL A 100 17.49 -19.37 -7.29
CA VAL A 100 16.45 -19.07 -6.31
C VAL A 100 16.96 -19.23 -4.88
N ARG A 101 16.32 -18.54 -3.93
CA ARG A 101 16.55 -18.68 -2.49
C ARG A 101 15.69 -19.80 -1.90
N GLY A 102 16.31 -20.70 -1.15
CA GLY A 102 15.65 -21.70 -0.32
C GLY A 102 15.70 -21.27 1.14
N LEU A 103 14.61 -20.73 1.67
CA LEU A 103 14.53 -20.22 3.05
C LEU A 103 14.10 -21.36 3.97
N VAL A 104 15.02 -21.86 4.79
CA VAL A 104 14.75 -22.94 5.75
C VAL A 104 14.29 -22.32 7.06
N VAL A 105 13.01 -22.51 7.36
CA VAL A 105 12.31 -21.87 8.49
C VAL A 105 11.63 -22.93 9.36
N GLY A 106 11.25 -22.56 10.58
CA GLY A 106 10.58 -23.47 11.50
C GLY A 106 11.08 -23.35 12.93
N GLN A 107 10.38 -24.05 13.81
CA GLN A 107 10.55 -23.98 15.25
C GLN A 107 11.98 -24.25 15.72
N PHE A 108 12.36 -23.68 16.86
CA PHE A 108 13.57 -24.00 17.58
C PHE A 108 13.80 -25.52 17.70
N ARG A 109 15.03 -25.97 17.42
CA ARG A 109 15.44 -27.40 17.46
C ARG A 109 14.64 -28.38 16.59
N SER A 110 13.92 -27.92 15.57
CA SER A 110 13.24 -28.80 14.61
C SER A 110 14.17 -29.57 13.65
N GLY A 111 15.48 -29.33 13.68
CA GLY A 111 16.46 -30.00 12.81
C GLY A 111 16.78 -29.29 11.50
N LYS A 112 16.47 -27.98 11.38
CA LYS A 112 16.74 -27.16 10.18
C LYS A 112 18.18 -27.24 9.67
N THR A 113 19.15 -26.98 10.53
CA THR A 113 20.58 -27.01 10.20
C THR A 113 21.02 -28.40 9.76
N CYS A 114 20.52 -29.46 10.41
CA CYS A 114 20.75 -30.82 9.95
C CYS A 114 20.19 -31.06 8.54
N VAL A 115 18.96 -30.61 8.26
CA VAL A 115 18.37 -30.69 6.90
C VAL A 115 19.23 -29.94 5.88
N VAL A 116 19.70 -28.73 6.19
CA VAL A 116 20.60 -27.95 5.30
C VAL A 116 21.90 -28.72 5.03
N ARG A 117 22.56 -29.23 6.06
CA ARG A 117 23.80 -30.01 5.92
C ARG A 117 23.58 -31.23 5.04
N ARG A 118 22.53 -32.01 5.32
CA ARG A 118 22.17 -33.20 4.53
C ARG A 118 21.83 -32.86 3.08
N LEU A 119 21.06 -31.79 2.84
CA LEU A 119 20.78 -31.28 1.49
C LEU A 119 22.07 -30.95 0.74
N THR A 120 23.06 -30.36 1.41
CA THR A 120 24.36 -30.00 0.81
C THR A 120 25.41 -31.13 0.75
N GLY A 121 25.04 -32.35 1.13
CA GLY A 121 25.91 -33.52 1.08
C GLY A 121 26.83 -33.69 2.29
N GLU A 122 26.67 -32.86 3.32
CA GLU A 122 27.34 -33.03 4.61
C GLU A 122 26.60 -34.03 5.49
N LYS A 123 27.31 -34.61 6.48
CA LYS A 123 26.68 -35.46 7.49
C LYS A 123 25.97 -34.60 8.53
N ALA A 124 24.83 -35.08 9.04
CA ALA A 124 24.20 -34.48 10.20
C ALA A 124 25.08 -34.71 11.44
N VAL A 125 25.08 -33.74 12.34
CA VAL A 125 25.85 -33.79 13.58
C VAL A 125 24.87 -33.88 14.74
N GLU A 126 25.14 -34.82 15.65
CA GLU A 126 24.39 -34.94 16.88
C GLU A 126 24.80 -33.79 17.83
N ASN A 127 23.82 -33.12 18.44
CA ASN A 127 24.01 -31.91 19.25
C ASN A 127 24.59 -30.72 18.47
N GLU A 128 24.09 -30.50 17.25
CA GLU A 128 24.43 -29.31 16.45
C GLU A 128 24.26 -28.01 17.26
N PRO A 129 25.23 -27.07 17.20
CA PRO A 129 25.10 -25.77 17.83
C PRO A 129 23.83 -25.04 17.38
N ILE A 130 23.30 -24.19 18.26
CA ILE A 130 22.13 -23.38 17.92
C ILE A 130 22.53 -22.38 16.83
N THR A 131 21.81 -22.37 15.71
CA THR A 131 21.94 -21.33 14.69
C THR A 131 21.58 -19.98 15.29
N ASP A 132 22.57 -19.12 15.37
CA ASP A 132 22.41 -17.73 15.80
C ASP A 132 21.99 -16.86 14.61
N GLY A 133 20.82 -16.21 14.68
CA GLY A 133 20.28 -15.36 13.61
C GLY A 133 20.00 -16.11 12.32
N ILE A 134 20.64 -15.71 11.21
CA ILE A 134 20.51 -16.36 9.90
C ILE A 134 21.91 -16.76 9.40
N GLU A 135 22.03 -17.96 8.84
CA GLU A 135 23.24 -18.45 8.19
C GLU A 135 22.98 -18.70 6.69
N ILE A 136 23.71 -17.98 5.84
CA ILE A 136 23.58 -18.10 4.38
C ILE A 136 24.62 -19.10 3.87
N SER A 137 24.17 -20.23 3.34
CA SER A 137 25.06 -21.19 2.68
C SER A 137 25.43 -20.72 1.27
N PRO A 138 26.68 -20.99 0.80
CA PRO A 138 27.07 -20.78 -0.59
C PRO A 138 26.10 -21.47 -1.56
N SER A 139 25.91 -20.89 -2.75
CA SER A 139 25.01 -21.42 -3.78
C SER A 139 25.24 -22.92 -4.02
N VAL A 140 24.17 -23.71 -3.90
CA VAL A 140 24.18 -25.16 -4.12
C VAL A 140 23.81 -25.44 -5.57
N MET A 141 24.63 -26.25 -6.24
CA MET A 141 24.35 -26.73 -7.60
C MET A 141 23.39 -27.92 -7.51
N THR A 142 22.14 -27.79 -7.97
CA THR A 142 21.16 -28.87 -7.80
C THR A 142 21.49 -30.13 -8.61
N LYS A 143 22.44 -30.07 -9.56
CA LYS A 143 22.89 -31.24 -10.32
C LYS A 143 23.54 -32.30 -9.42
N ASN A 144 24.43 -31.86 -8.53
CA ASN A 144 25.21 -32.73 -7.64
C ASN A 144 25.00 -32.43 -6.15
N TRP A 145 24.20 -31.41 -5.83
CA TRP A 145 23.90 -30.94 -4.48
C TRP A 145 25.14 -30.56 -3.67
N GLN A 146 26.20 -30.13 -4.34
CA GLN A 146 27.42 -29.63 -3.70
C GLN A 146 27.41 -28.11 -3.60
N LYS A 147 27.97 -27.59 -2.51
CA LYS A 147 28.23 -26.15 -2.33
C LYS A 147 29.23 -25.67 -3.38
N ALA A 148 28.94 -24.54 -4.02
CA ALA A 148 29.93 -23.86 -4.85
C ALA A 148 31.08 -23.34 -3.97
N LYS A 149 32.33 -23.44 -4.48
CA LYS A 149 33.52 -22.95 -3.77
C LYS A 149 33.47 -21.43 -3.58
N GLU A 150 32.99 -20.72 -4.59
CA GLU A 150 32.76 -19.29 -4.60
C GLU A 150 31.42 -18.99 -5.27
N GLU A 151 30.84 -17.83 -4.99
CA GLU A 151 29.68 -17.33 -5.72
C GLU A 151 30.09 -17.06 -7.18
N PRO A 152 29.42 -17.66 -8.16
CA PRO A 152 29.84 -17.54 -9.55
C PRO A 152 29.52 -16.13 -10.07
N ASP A 153 30.49 -15.52 -10.73
CA ASP A 153 30.35 -14.21 -11.36
C ASP A 153 29.70 -14.38 -12.74
N GLU A 154 28.40 -14.12 -12.81
CA GLU A 154 27.60 -14.33 -14.02
C GLU A 154 28.12 -13.54 -15.22
N PHE A 155 28.72 -12.36 -15.02
CA PHE A 155 29.28 -11.56 -16.09
C PHE A 155 30.59 -12.16 -16.62
N LYS A 156 31.56 -12.41 -15.73
CA LYS A 156 32.87 -12.97 -16.10
C LYS A 156 32.73 -14.32 -16.79
N GLU A 157 31.85 -15.17 -16.28
CA GLU A 157 31.58 -16.47 -16.88
C GLU A 157 30.95 -16.37 -18.27
N THR A 158 30.00 -15.44 -18.48
CA THR A 158 29.41 -15.20 -19.80
C THR A 158 30.42 -14.66 -20.81
N MET A 159 31.31 -13.77 -20.37
CA MET A 159 32.37 -13.24 -21.24
C MET A 159 33.38 -14.33 -21.61
N ALA A 160 33.75 -15.20 -20.67
CA ALA A 160 34.61 -16.34 -20.94
C ALA A 160 33.99 -17.34 -21.94
N GLU A 161 32.67 -17.60 -21.87
CA GLU A 161 31.93 -18.40 -22.87
C GLU A 161 32.05 -17.79 -24.27
N ARG A 162 31.73 -16.50 -24.40
CA ARG A 162 31.78 -15.79 -25.70
C ARG A 162 33.19 -15.77 -26.30
N LEU A 163 34.22 -15.59 -25.48
CA LEU A 163 35.63 -15.60 -25.91
C LEU A 163 36.09 -16.99 -26.38
N ALA A 164 35.67 -18.05 -25.68
CA ALA A 164 35.98 -19.42 -26.07
C ALA A 164 35.33 -19.78 -27.43
N GLU A 165 34.06 -19.41 -27.64
CA GLU A 165 33.36 -19.61 -28.90
C GLU A 165 34.00 -18.86 -30.08
N GLN A 166 34.46 -17.63 -29.86
CA GLN A 166 35.15 -16.85 -30.88
C GLN A 166 36.48 -17.50 -31.28
N GLN A 167 37.28 -17.96 -30.31
CA GLN A 167 38.55 -18.65 -30.59
C GLN A 167 38.37 -20.01 -31.27
N GLU A 168 37.28 -20.74 -30.97
CA GLU A 168 36.91 -21.96 -31.71
C GLU A 168 36.54 -21.67 -33.17
N ARG A 169 35.83 -20.57 -33.44
CA ARG A 169 35.50 -20.14 -34.80
C ARG A 169 36.72 -19.67 -35.59
N ASP A 170 37.72 -19.11 -34.91
CA ASP A 170 38.95 -18.59 -35.51
C ASP A 170 40.06 -19.66 -35.70
N LYS A 171 39.85 -20.92 -35.24
CA LYS A 171 40.78 -22.03 -35.56
C LYS A 171 40.75 -22.31 -37.07
N PRO A 172 41.89 -22.24 -37.79
CA PRO A 172 41.93 -22.59 -39.20
C PRO A 172 41.62 -24.08 -39.38
N ARG A 173 40.57 -24.40 -40.14
CA ARG A 173 40.22 -25.78 -40.52
C ARG A 173 41.34 -26.38 -41.36
N THR A 174 42.30 -27.05 -40.73
CA THR A 174 43.20 -27.99 -41.42
C THR A 174 42.38 -29.20 -41.87
N ARG A 175 42.04 -29.21 -43.16
CA ARG A 175 41.61 -30.43 -43.86
C ARG A 175 42.82 -31.38 -43.91
N THR A 176 42.77 -32.47 -43.18
CA THR A 176 43.58 -33.65 -43.51
C THR A 176 42.66 -34.81 -43.84
N SER A 177 42.72 -35.17 -45.13
CA SER A 177 42.39 -36.47 -45.67
C SER A 177 43.09 -37.60 -44.90
N SER A 178 42.36 -38.71 -44.77
CA SER A 178 42.83 -40.08 -44.59
C SER A 178 43.71 -40.43 -43.37
N GLY A 179 43.13 -41.27 -42.49
CA GLY A 179 43.63 -42.62 -42.31
C GLY A 179 44.68 -42.88 -41.22
N ALA A 180 44.33 -43.85 -40.37
CA ALA A 180 45.20 -44.73 -39.58
C ALA A 180 45.67 -44.27 -38.17
N GLN A 181 45.17 -45.03 -37.20
CA GLN A 181 45.89 -45.71 -36.10
C GLN A 181 46.66 -44.89 -35.06
N GLY A 182 46.38 -45.23 -33.79
CA GLY A 182 47.46 -45.55 -32.85
C GLY A 182 47.75 -44.55 -31.74
N ALA A 183 47.27 -44.88 -30.53
CA ALA A 183 48.08 -45.03 -29.32
C ALA A 183 48.95 -43.87 -28.79
N VAL A 184 48.63 -43.50 -27.53
CA VAL A 184 49.56 -43.39 -26.39
C VAL A 184 50.37 -42.09 -26.20
N ARG A 185 50.12 -41.49 -25.02
CA ARG A 185 50.99 -40.74 -24.08
C ARG A 185 52.42 -40.38 -24.53
N THR A 186 52.79 -39.12 -24.35
CA THR A 186 53.82 -38.61 -23.37
C THR A 186 54.00 -37.11 -23.59
N LYS A 187 53.71 -36.27 -22.57
CA LYS A 187 54.63 -35.60 -21.63
C LYS A 187 55.63 -34.61 -22.26
N SER A 188 55.57 -33.41 -21.64
CA SER A 188 56.65 -32.53 -21.17
C SER A 188 57.21 -31.42 -22.08
N THR A 189 57.19 -30.21 -21.48
CA THR A 189 58.27 -29.19 -21.41
C THR A 189 58.64 -28.45 -22.70
N ASP A 190 58.98 -27.16 -22.74
CA ASP A 190 59.06 -26.06 -21.77
C ASP A 190 59.22 -24.78 -22.63
N LYS A 191 58.71 -23.66 -22.12
CA LYS A 191 59.25 -22.27 -22.16
C LYS A 191 59.73 -21.56 -23.45
N SER A 192 59.40 -20.26 -23.40
CA SER A 192 60.15 -19.07 -23.86
C SER A 192 60.04 -18.74 -25.36
N SER A 193 59.95 -17.50 -25.84
CA SER A 193 59.91 -16.13 -25.28
C SER A 193 59.91 -15.14 -26.47
N VAL A 194 59.64 -13.85 -26.20
CA VAL A 194 59.98 -12.65 -27.02
C VAL A 194 59.02 -12.39 -28.21
N ALA A 195 58.15 -11.36 -28.22
CA ALA A 195 58.27 -9.89 -28.07
C ALA A 195 58.46 -9.12 -29.39
N GLY A 196 57.68 -8.04 -29.52
CA GLY A 196 57.78 -6.97 -30.52
C GLY A 196 57.09 -7.30 -31.86
N LYS A 197 56.43 -6.38 -32.58
CA LYS A 197 55.94 -5.00 -32.40
C LYS A 197 55.34 -4.61 -33.78
N GLU A 198 54.28 -3.80 -33.82
CA GLU A 198 54.00 -2.70 -34.81
C GLU A 198 54.17 -2.99 -36.33
N GLU A 199 53.42 -2.51 -37.31
CA GLU A 199 52.39 -1.49 -37.56
C GLU A 199 51.96 -1.79 -39.03
N ARG A 200 50.67 -1.85 -39.38
CA ARG A 200 49.82 -0.75 -39.87
C ARG A 200 49.90 -0.48 -41.40
N VAL A 201 48.69 -0.29 -41.93
CA VAL A 201 48.22 0.56 -43.05
C VAL A 201 48.16 0.04 -44.51
N VAL A 202 46.98 0.34 -45.08
CA VAL A 202 46.61 0.69 -46.47
C VAL A 202 46.15 -0.45 -47.41
N THR A 203 44.84 -0.67 -47.53
CA THR A 203 43.89 -0.13 -48.54
C THR A 203 43.97 -0.83 -49.89
N THR A 204 42.89 -1.51 -50.29
CA THR A 204 42.32 -1.30 -51.64
C THR A 204 40.91 -1.87 -51.76
N THR A 205 40.09 -1.05 -52.39
CA THR A 205 38.65 -1.17 -52.59
C THR A 205 38.32 -2.10 -53.78
N SER A 206 37.21 -2.81 -53.68
CA SER A 206 36.08 -2.78 -54.63
C SER A 206 35.63 -4.10 -55.26
N ARG A 207 34.29 -4.27 -55.23
CA ARG A 207 33.40 -5.05 -56.13
C ARG A 207 33.47 -6.58 -55.94
N GLN A 208 32.37 -7.31 -55.71
CA GLN A 208 31.02 -7.23 -56.29
C GLN A 208 29.93 -7.79 -55.33
N THR A 209 28.74 -7.17 -55.32
CA THR A 209 27.50 -7.68 -54.69
C THR A 209 26.37 -7.65 -55.71
N GLN A 210 25.95 -8.82 -56.20
CA GLN A 210 24.65 -9.14 -56.84
C GLN A 210 24.52 -10.67 -56.66
N ASP A 211 23.54 -11.30 -56.01
CA ASP A 211 22.13 -11.05 -55.70
C ASP A 211 21.78 -11.73 -54.35
N MET A 212 21.09 -11.05 -53.45
CA MET A 212 20.40 -11.65 -52.28
C MET A 212 19.18 -10.78 -51.88
N PRO A 213 18.06 -11.38 -51.40
CA PRO A 213 16.84 -10.66 -51.00
C PRO A 213 17.04 -9.75 -49.79
N ASP A 214 16.25 -8.67 -49.71
CA ASP A 214 16.42 -7.58 -48.72
C ASP A 214 16.22 -8.00 -47.24
N ASP A 215 15.57 -9.14 -46.97
CA ASP A 215 15.46 -9.71 -45.62
C ASP A 215 16.79 -10.27 -45.06
N VAL A 216 17.72 -10.65 -45.94
CA VAL A 216 19.04 -11.18 -45.54
C VAL A 216 20.05 -10.04 -45.29
N LYS A 217 19.93 -8.91 -46.01
CA LYS A 217 20.76 -7.71 -45.77
C LYS A 217 20.46 -7.10 -44.40
N THR A 218 19.19 -7.06 -44.02
CA THR A 218 18.75 -6.50 -42.73
C THR A 218 19.25 -7.34 -41.55
N LYS A 219 19.22 -8.69 -41.67
CA LYS A 219 19.80 -9.61 -40.67
C LYS A 219 21.33 -9.63 -40.63
N ALA A 220 22.00 -9.42 -41.76
CA ALA A 220 23.45 -9.33 -41.83
C ALA A 220 23.99 -8.01 -41.25
N GLN A 221 23.31 -6.89 -41.49
CA GLN A 221 23.64 -5.59 -40.89
C GLN A 221 23.36 -5.54 -39.39
N GLN A 222 22.28 -6.18 -38.91
CA GLN A 222 22.01 -6.32 -37.48
C GLN A 222 23.05 -7.19 -36.76
N ARG A 223 23.55 -8.26 -37.39
CA ARG A 223 24.64 -9.10 -36.82
C ARG A 223 26.01 -8.40 -36.81
N LEU A 224 26.32 -7.62 -37.84
CA LEU A 224 27.57 -6.83 -37.90
C LEU A 224 27.59 -5.68 -36.89
N GLN A 225 26.42 -5.11 -36.56
CA GLN A 225 26.29 -4.11 -35.50
C GLN A 225 26.37 -4.72 -34.10
N SER A 226 25.73 -5.87 -33.84
CA SER A 226 25.84 -6.57 -32.55
C SER A 226 27.28 -7.03 -32.24
N ASP A 227 28.02 -7.49 -33.25
CA ASP A 227 29.43 -7.87 -33.10
C ASP A 227 30.37 -6.65 -32.90
N ALA A 228 29.98 -5.47 -33.36
CA ALA A 228 30.72 -4.22 -33.16
C ALA A 228 30.50 -3.61 -31.76
N THR A 229 29.27 -3.69 -31.22
CA THR A 229 28.94 -3.21 -29.86
C THR A 229 29.59 -4.10 -28.79
N VAL A 230 29.65 -5.42 -29.02
CA VAL A 230 30.38 -6.36 -28.15
C VAL A 230 31.88 -6.09 -28.16
N ARG A 231 32.46 -5.64 -29.29
CA ARG A 231 33.88 -5.26 -29.44
C ARG A 231 34.27 -3.95 -28.73
N GLN A 232 33.31 -3.08 -28.43
CA GLN A 232 33.55 -1.84 -27.66
C GLN A 232 33.45 -2.07 -26.14
N GLN A 233 32.65 -3.02 -25.68
CA GLN A 233 32.55 -3.41 -24.26
C GLN A 233 33.77 -4.23 -23.76
N THR A 234 34.74 -4.51 -24.64
CA THR A 234 35.88 -5.42 -24.43
C THR A 234 37.16 -4.76 -23.93
N GLN A 235 37.14 -3.46 -23.60
CA GLN A 235 38.39 -2.72 -23.32
C GLN A 235 39.01 -2.95 -21.94
N ASP A 236 38.31 -3.61 -21.01
CA ASP A 236 38.85 -4.07 -19.73
C ASP A 236 38.41 -5.52 -19.48
N ILE A 237 39.03 -6.51 -20.13
CA ILE A 237 38.85 -7.92 -19.75
C ILE A 237 39.90 -8.26 -18.67
N PRO A 238 39.48 -8.60 -17.44
CA PRO A 238 40.40 -9.05 -16.40
C PRO A 238 41.14 -10.37 -16.78
N ASP A 239 42.41 -10.50 -16.38
CA ASP A 239 43.26 -11.65 -16.72
C ASP A 239 42.70 -13.01 -16.23
N ASP A 240 41.88 -13.01 -15.17
CA ASP A 240 41.18 -14.19 -14.66
C ASP A 240 40.08 -14.68 -15.62
N VAL A 241 39.42 -13.78 -16.37
CA VAL A 241 38.43 -14.15 -17.41
C VAL A 241 39.11 -14.84 -18.59
N ILE A 242 40.29 -14.35 -18.98
CA ILE A 242 41.12 -14.98 -20.03
C ILE A 242 41.63 -16.35 -19.56
N THR A 243 42.00 -16.46 -18.28
CA THR A 243 42.45 -17.71 -17.67
C THR A 243 41.31 -18.73 -17.61
N LYS A 244 40.11 -18.33 -17.16
CA LYS A 244 38.90 -19.17 -17.16
C LYS A 244 38.45 -19.57 -18.56
N ALA A 245 38.55 -18.67 -19.55
CA ALA A 245 38.28 -19.00 -20.95
C ALA A 245 39.27 -20.08 -21.47
N LYS A 246 40.55 -19.99 -21.10
CA LYS A 246 41.57 -21.02 -21.39
C LYS A 246 41.32 -22.33 -20.64
N GLU A 247 40.89 -22.27 -19.38
CA GLU A 247 40.51 -23.44 -18.59
C GLU A 247 39.29 -24.15 -19.18
N ARG A 248 38.28 -23.42 -19.67
CA ARG A 248 37.14 -23.99 -20.41
C ARG A 248 37.57 -24.73 -21.67
N LEU A 249 38.53 -24.15 -22.41
CA LEU A 249 39.13 -24.78 -23.59
C LEU A 249 39.98 -26.03 -23.26
N GLN A 250 40.44 -26.19 -22.01
CA GLN A 250 41.33 -27.28 -21.58
C GLN A 250 40.67 -28.35 -20.69
N SER A 251 39.59 -28.03 -19.98
CA SER A 251 39.06 -28.88 -18.89
C SER A 251 37.59 -29.28 -19.02
N GLY A 252 36.85 -28.77 -20.01
CA GLY A 252 35.45 -29.18 -20.21
C GLY A 252 34.55 -28.89 -19.01
N VAL A 253 34.81 -27.82 -18.27
CA VAL A 253 33.87 -27.33 -17.24
C VAL A 253 32.89 -26.35 -17.91
N THR A 254 31.70 -26.89 -18.17
CA THR A 254 30.62 -26.44 -19.05
C THR A 254 29.44 -25.93 -18.23
N GLU A 255 28.86 -24.74 -18.51
CA GLU A 255 27.50 -24.23 -18.14
C GLU A 255 26.91 -24.44 -16.70
N GLU A 256 27.49 -25.28 -15.85
CA GLU A 256 26.87 -25.94 -14.71
C GLU A 256 27.01 -25.13 -13.42
N GLN A 257 28.01 -24.25 -13.36
CA GLN A 257 28.24 -23.37 -12.22
C GLN A 257 27.27 -22.18 -12.16
N LEU A 258 26.69 -21.78 -13.30
CA LEU A 258 25.77 -20.62 -13.37
C LEU A 258 24.31 -20.99 -13.13
N GLY A 259 23.98 -22.28 -13.13
CA GLY A 259 22.62 -22.79 -13.10
C GLY A 259 22.00 -22.79 -14.50
N THR A 260 21.25 -23.84 -14.79
CA THR A 260 20.53 -24.01 -16.07
C THR A 260 19.05 -24.20 -15.82
N ALA A 261 18.22 -24.16 -16.87
CA ALA A 261 16.80 -24.49 -16.76
C ALA A 261 16.58 -25.90 -16.17
N GLU A 262 17.46 -26.86 -16.47
CA GLU A 262 17.39 -28.22 -15.93
C GLU A 262 18.01 -28.36 -14.54
N HIS A 263 18.98 -27.52 -14.20
CA HIS A 263 19.65 -27.55 -12.91
C HIS A 263 19.80 -26.13 -12.34
N PRO A 264 18.71 -25.54 -11.83
CA PRO A 264 18.76 -24.21 -11.21
C PRO A 264 19.67 -24.20 -9.97
N ARG A 265 20.25 -23.06 -9.62
CA ARG A 265 20.99 -22.91 -8.35
C ARG A 265 20.05 -22.60 -7.19
N LEU A 266 20.37 -23.14 -6.02
CA LEU A 266 19.64 -22.88 -4.78
C LEU A 266 20.57 -22.26 -3.73
N SER A 267 20.28 -21.03 -3.29
CA SER A 267 20.96 -20.42 -2.13
C SER A 267 20.15 -20.75 -0.88
N LEU A 268 20.68 -21.60 -0.01
CA LEU A 268 20.00 -22.02 1.22
C LEU A 268 20.27 -21.04 2.36
N TRP A 269 19.22 -20.54 2.98
CA TRP A 269 19.26 -19.62 4.11
C TRP A 269 18.69 -20.35 5.32
N ASP A 270 19.54 -20.66 6.32
CA ASP A 270 19.12 -21.31 7.56
C ASP A 270 18.71 -20.25 8.58
N PHE A 271 17.41 -20.19 8.90
CA PHE A 271 16.89 -19.25 9.89
C PHE A 271 16.95 -19.87 11.28
N GLY A 272 17.45 -19.13 12.26
CA GLY A 272 17.42 -19.49 13.67
C GLY A 272 15.99 -19.71 14.14
N GLY A 273 15.75 -20.77 14.91
CA GLY A 273 14.38 -21.08 15.37
C GLY A 273 13.93 -20.31 16.61
N GLN A 274 14.77 -19.42 17.16
CA GLN A 274 14.52 -18.69 18.41
C GLN A 274 13.56 -17.52 18.17
N ALA A 275 12.57 -17.33 19.04
CA ALA A 275 11.55 -16.29 18.88
C ALA A 275 12.15 -14.88 18.97
N THR A 276 13.26 -14.72 19.69
CA THR A 276 14.05 -13.48 19.73
C THR A 276 14.43 -12.93 18.34
N TYR A 277 14.54 -13.78 17.32
CA TYR A 277 14.88 -13.36 15.97
C TYR A 277 13.69 -13.14 15.03
N TYR A 278 12.47 -13.54 15.42
CA TYR A 278 11.31 -13.56 14.51
C TYR A 278 10.97 -12.18 13.97
N GLY A 279 11.06 -11.14 14.80
CA GLY A 279 10.87 -9.75 14.38
C GLY A 279 11.94 -9.22 13.40
N SER A 280 13.12 -9.85 13.34
CA SER A 280 14.17 -9.49 12.37
C SER A 280 14.13 -10.31 11.08
N HIS A 281 13.58 -11.52 11.13
CA HIS A 281 13.48 -12.42 9.99
C HIS A 281 12.66 -11.82 8.83
N GLN A 282 11.63 -11.03 9.15
CA GLN A 282 10.77 -10.37 8.16
C GLN A 282 11.58 -9.51 7.15
N CYS A 283 12.70 -8.92 7.56
CA CYS A 283 13.56 -8.11 6.70
C CYS A 283 14.23 -8.92 5.57
N PHE A 284 14.26 -10.25 5.70
CA PHE A 284 14.92 -11.17 4.77
C PHE A 284 13.92 -12.07 4.02
N PHE A 285 12.63 -11.93 4.31
CA PHE A 285 11.59 -12.66 3.60
C PHE A 285 11.48 -12.14 2.17
N THR A 286 11.25 -13.06 1.24
CA THR A 286 11.12 -12.75 -0.18
C THR A 286 9.98 -13.52 -0.79
N TYR A 287 9.30 -12.90 -1.74
CA TYR A 287 8.28 -13.55 -2.56
C TYR A 287 8.90 -14.41 -3.69
N ARG A 288 10.19 -14.23 -4.00
CA ARG A 288 10.96 -15.03 -4.98
C ARG A 288 11.80 -16.11 -4.31
N GLY A 289 11.14 -16.96 -3.53
CA GLY A 289 11.82 -18.02 -2.77
C GLY A 289 10.98 -19.29 -2.64
N ILE A 290 11.67 -20.37 -2.30
CA ILE A 290 11.08 -21.61 -1.83
C ILE A 290 11.27 -21.64 -0.32
N TYR A 291 10.18 -21.76 0.43
CA TYR A 291 10.23 -21.90 1.88
C TYR A 291 10.24 -23.37 2.24
N ILE A 292 11.21 -23.80 3.03
CA ILE A 292 11.33 -25.16 3.54
C ILE A 292 10.99 -25.09 5.02
N LEU A 293 9.73 -25.38 5.36
CA LEU A 293 9.25 -25.32 6.73
C LEU A 293 9.51 -26.66 7.43
N VAL A 294 10.46 -26.65 8.35
CA VAL A 294 10.93 -27.85 9.06
C VAL A 294 10.28 -27.96 10.43
N MET A 295 9.60 -29.08 10.67
CA MET A 295 8.96 -29.43 11.95
C MET A 295 9.48 -30.78 12.46
N SER A 296 9.36 -31.01 13.78
CA SER A 296 9.78 -32.26 14.42
C SER A 296 8.59 -33.20 14.61
N LEU A 297 8.73 -34.47 14.24
CA LEU A 297 7.73 -35.51 14.54
C LEU A 297 7.57 -35.79 16.04
N LEU A 298 8.57 -35.43 16.84
CA LEU A 298 8.55 -35.61 18.29
C LEU A 298 7.58 -34.66 19.01
N GLN A 299 7.01 -33.70 18.28
CA GLN A 299 6.12 -32.69 18.83
C GLN A 299 4.81 -32.65 18.04
N LYS A 300 3.74 -33.20 18.64
CA LYS A 300 2.43 -33.16 18.00
C LYS A 300 1.91 -31.73 17.95
N LEU A 301 0.94 -31.47 17.07
CA LEU A 301 0.37 -30.13 16.87
C LEU A 301 -0.31 -29.62 18.15
N SER A 302 -0.94 -30.51 18.91
CA SER A 302 -1.56 -30.21 20.20
C SER A 302 -0.58 -30.08 21.36
N ASP A 303 0.67 -30.51 21.19
CA ASP A 303 1.60 -30.63 22.31
C ASP A 303 2.15 -29.25 22.68
N PRO A 304 2.29 -28.98 23.99
CA PRO A 304 3.01 -27.80 24.45
C PRO A 304 4.49 -27.92 24.07
N VAL A 305 5.11 -26.79 23.76
CA VAL A 305 6.51 -26.76 23.31
C VAL A 305 7.46 -26.95 24.51
N PRO A 306 8.36 -27.97 24.48
CA PRO A 306 9.16 -28.33 25.65
C PRO A 306 10.29 -27.33 26.01
N ASP A 307 10.79 -26.57 25.03
CA ASP A 307 11.84 -25.54 25.20
C ASP A 307 11.31 -24.17 24.76
N LEU A 308 10.27 -23.67 25.44
CA LEU A 308 9.65 -22.40 25.11
C LEU A 308 10.65 -21.24 25.35
N ASP A 309 11.10 -20.60 24.28
CA ASP A 309 11.79 -19.31 24.37
C ASP A 309 10.88 -18.37 25.18
N TYR A 310 11.40 -17.68 26.19
CA TYR A 310 10.59 -16.79 27.03
C TYR A 310 9.83 -15.75 26.20
N LYS A 311 10.40 -15.33 25.05
CA LYS A 311 9.70 -14.46 24.09
C LYS A 311 8.58 -15.18 23.33
N ALA A 312 8.77 -16.44 22.97
CA ALA A 312 7.69 -17.26 22.39
C ALA A 312 6.49 -17.38 23.34
N ALA A 313 6.76 -17.40 24.66
CA ALA A 313 5.70 -17.43 25.68
C ALA A 313 4.92 -16.11 25.71
N ALA A 314 5.62 -14.99 25.58
CA ALA A 314 5.01 -13.66 25.49
C ALA A 314 4.15 -13.50 24.22
N ASP A 315 4.59 -14.11 23.11
CA ASP A 315 3.87 -14.11 21.84
C ASP A 315 2.75 -15.17 21.75
N ASN A 316 2.46 -15.89 22.84
CA ASN A 316 1.47 -16.97 22.91
C ASN A 316 1.70 -18.11 21.90
N LEU A 317 2.95 -18.37 21.51
CA LEU A 317 3.34 -19.52 20.67
C LEU A 317 3.51 -20.76 21.56
N VAL A 318 2.40 -21.31 22.03
CA VAL A 318 2.40 -22.34 23.10
C VAL A 318 2.47 -23.76 22.53
N THR A 319 1.82 -23.99 21.39
CA THR A 319 1.65 -25.33 20.79
C THR A 319 2.29 -25.44 19.42
N GLY A 320 2.48 -26.68 18.94
CA GLY A 320 2.91 -26.93 17.56
C GLY A 320 1.99 -26.29 16.50
N ARG A 321 0.68 -26.18 16.78
CA ARG A 321 -0.28 -25.45 15.91
C ARG A 321 0.05 -23.97 15.81
N ASP A 322 0.37 -23.33 16.93
CA ASP A 322 0.65 -21.89 16.98
C ASP A 322 1.91 -21.57 16.17
N TYR A 323 2.95 -22.41 16.27
CA TYR A 323 4.17 -22.26 15.47
C TYR A 323 3.92 -22.48 13.98
N LEU A 324 3.15 -23.51 13.60
CA LEU A 324 2.79 -23.76 12.20
C LEU A 324 2.02 -22.55 11.63
N ASP A 325 1.02 -22.06 12.35
CA ASP A 325 0.25 -20.88 11.93
C ASP A 325 1.12 -19.62 11.90
N HIS A 326 2.01 -19.42 12.87
CA HIS A 326 2.95 -18.30 12.89
C HIS A 326 3.83 -18.29 11.64
N TRP A 327 4.54 -19.37 11.34
CA TRP A 327 5.45 -19.40 10.17
C TRP A 327 4.69 -19.24 8.86
N LEU A 328 3.56 -19.93 8.67
CA LEU A 328 2.77 -19.81 7.44
C LEU A 328 2.18 -18.40 7.26
N ASN A 329 1.67 -17.79 8.32
CA ASN A 329 1.16 -16.41 8.25
C ASN A 329 2.28 -15.39 8.10
N SER A 330 3.45 -15.61 8.70
CA SER A 330 4.63 -14.76 8.50
C SER A 330 5.11 -14.81 7.05
N VAL A 331 5.20 -16.00 6.45
CA VAL A 331 5.53 -16.14 5.02
C VAL A 331 4.49 -15.40 4.19
N ARG A 332 3.20 -15.67 4.40
CA ARG A 332 2.14 -15.02 3.63
C ARG A 332 2.19 -13.51 3.75
N THR A 333 2.24 -12.96 4.96
CA THR A 333 2.10 -11.53 5.24
C THR A 333 3.26 -10.72 4.66
N HIS A 334 4.50 -11.18 4.85
CA HIS A 334 5.70 -10.44 4.42
C HIS A 334 6.09 -10.72 2.97
N THR A 335 5.31 -11.52 2.23
CA THR A 335 5.56 -11.80 0.81
C THR A 335 4.37 -11.44 -0.10
N LEU A 336 3.38 -10.69 0.43
CA LEU A 336 2.24 -10.22 -0.36
C LEU A 336 2.70 -9.25 -1.44
N VAL A 337 2.31 -9.54 -2.68
CA VAL A 337 2.46 -8.64 -3.82
C VAL A 337 1.07 -8.28 -4.34
N HIS A 338 0.75 -6.98 -4.35
CA HIS A 338 -0.51 -6.47 -4.88
C HIS A 338 -0.74 -6.94 -6.33
N GLY A 339 -1.93 -7.49 -6.58
CA GLY A 339 -2.30 -8.03 -7.90
C GLY A 339 -1.93 -9.50 -8.14
N ARG A 340 -1.19 -10.16 -7.24
CA ARG A 340 -0.86 -11.60 -7.32
C ARG A 340 -1.29 -12.43 -6.09
N GLU A 341 -2.15 -11.88 -5.24
CA GLU A 341 -2.61 -12.51 -3.97
C GLU A 341 -3.31 -13.89 -4.12
N GLN A 342 -3.64 -14.32 -5.34
CA GLN A 342 -4.33 -15.59 -5.61
C GLN A 342 -3.44 -16.71 -6.17
N THR A 343 -2.12 -16.53 -6.28
CA THR A 343 -1.26 -17.48 -7.03
C THR A 343 -0.70 -18.65 -6.22
N GLY A 344 -0.88 -18.69 -4.89
CA GLY A 344 -0.28 -19.74 -4.04
C GLY A 344 1.26 -19.67 -4.02
N GLU A 345 1.82 -18.47 -4.21
CA GLU A 345 3.25 -18.16 -4.15
C GLU A 345 3.53 -17.24 -2.95
N PRO A 346 4.67 -17.34 -2.27
CA PRO A 346 5.78 -18.27 -2.54
C PRO A 346 5.43 -19.72 -2.12
N ARG A 347 6.11 -20.69 -2.72
CA ARG A 347 5.90 -22.12 -2.42
C ARG A 347 6.50 -22.51 -1.07
N VAL A 348 5.73 -23.24 -0.27
CA VAL A 348 6.15 -23.81 1.02
C VAL A 348 6.20 -25.33 0.91
N VAL A 349 7.37 -25.92 1.14
CA VAL A 349 7.59 -27.37 1.28
C VAL A 349 7.66 -27.70 2.76
N LEU A 350 6.83 -28.65 3.22
CA LEU A 350 6.86 -29.14 4.59
C LEU A 350 7.82 -30.31 4.72
N VAL A 351 8.72 -30.24 5.70
CA VAL A 351 9.70 -31.29 6.01
C VAL A 351 9.58 -31.67 7.49
N LEU A 352 9.34 -32.94 7.74
CA LEU A 352 9.22 -33.53 9.07
C LEU A 352 10.48 -34.32 9.40
N THR A 353 11.13 -34.03 10.52
CA THR A 353 12.37 -34.69 10.95
C THR A 353 12.11 -35.70 12.07
N HIS A 354 13.13 -36.51 12.40
CA HIS A 354 13.10 -37.56 13.44
C HIS A 354 12.25 -38.78 13.08
N LYS A 355 12.25 -39.17 11.80
CA LYS A 355 11.58 -40.38 11.29
C LYS A 355 12.02 -41.65 12.04
N ASP A 356 13.27 -41.72 12.48
CA ASP A 356 13.89 -42.82 13.21
C ASP A 356 13.26 -43.08 14.60
N ARG A 357 12.54 -42.10 15.15
CA ARG A 357 12.06 -42.13 16.54
C ARG A 357 10.55 -42.31 16.67
N VAL A 358 9.83 -42.42 15.56
CA VAL A 358 8.37 -42.39 15.52
C VAL A 358 7.86 -43.52 14.62
N SER A 359 6.71 -44.12 14.96
CA SER A 359 6.13 -45.21 14.18
C SER A 359 5.53 -44.71 12.86
N GLU A 360 5.45 -45.57 11.82
CA GLU A 360 4.79 -45.21 10.56
C GLU A 360 3.34 -44.75 10.75
N SER A 361 2.61 -45.37 11.68
CA SER A 361 1.23 -44.96 12.00
C SER A 361 1.13 -43.56 12.58
N ASP A 362 2.05 -43.18 13.47
CA ASP A 362 2.09 -41.84 14.06
C ASP A 362 2.48 -40.78 13.01
N ILE A 363 3.37 -41.13 12.08
CA ILE A 363 3.76 -40.26 10.96
C ILE A 363 2.56 -39.92 10.08
N GLU A 364 1.77 -40.94 9.69
CA GLU A 364 0.60 -40.73 8.84
C GLU A 364 -0.53 -39.99 9.58
N GLU A 365 -0.72 -40.25 10.89
CA GLU A 365 -1.61 -39.46 11.73
C GLU A 365 -1.19 -37.98 11.74
N TYR A 366 0.09 -37.70 11.97
CA TYR A 366 0.60 -36.33 12.06
C TYR A 366 0.53 -35.57 10.72
N LYS A 367 0.83 -36.23 9.59
CA LYS A 367 0.63 -35.63 8.26
C LYS A 367 -0.83 -35.23 8.04
N LYS A 368 -1.76 -36.11 8.40
CA LYS A 368 -3.19 -35.84 8.29
C LYS A 368 -3.60 -34.65 9.17
N ASP A 369 -3.13 -34.59 10.41
CA ASP A 369 -3.41 -33.49 11.33
C ASP A 369 -2.92 -32.13 10.80
N ILE A 370 -1.75 -32.10 10.15
CA ILE A 370 -1.24 -30.88 9.49
C ILE A 370 -2.16 -30.48 8.34
N LEU A 371 -2.48 -31.42 7.43
CA LEU A 371 -3.32 -31.15 6.27
C LEU A 371 -4.72 -30.67 6.68
N ASP A 372 -5.33 -31.30 7.69
CA ASP A 372 -6.63 -30.91 8.23
C ASP A 372 -6.57 -29.51 8.88
N HIS A 373 -5.48 -29.17 9.57
CA HIS A 373 -5.29 -27.86 10.21
C HIS A 373 -5.11 -26.71 9.21
N ILE A 374 -4.41 -26.96 8.09
CA ILE A 374 -4.18 -25.94 7.05
C ILE A 374 -5.32 -25.85 6.03
N CYS A 375 -6.17 -26.88 5.94
CA CYS A 375 -7.29 -26.92 5.00
C CYS A 375 -8.22 -25.72 5.21
N GLY A 376 -8.58 -25.03 4.12
CA GLY A 376 -9.44 -23.85 4.14
C GLY A 376 -8.77 -22.56 4.64
N LYS A 377 -7.57 -22.62 5.21
CA LYS A 377 -6.81 -21.42 5.60
C LYS A 377 -6.17 -20.78 4.37
N ALA A 378 -6.19 -19.45 4.31
CA ALA A 378 -5.59 -18.72 3.21
C ALA A 378 -4.06 -18.87 3.16
N ALA A 379 -3.38 -19.00 4.31
CA ALA A 379 -1.94 -19.32 4.37
C ALA A 379 -1.63 -20.76 3.93
N GLY A 380 -2.60 -21.68 4.03
CA GLY A 380 -2.46 -23.06 3.55
C GLY A 380 -2.31 -23.17 2.03
N LYS A 381 -2.73 -22.16 1.25
CA LYS A 381 -2.61 -22.13 -0.22
C LYS A 381 -1.17 -22.11 -0.73
N HIS A 382 -0.22 -21.72 0.12
CA HIS A 382 1.20 -21.68 -0.20
C HIS A 382 1.87 -23.04 -0.02
N VAL A 383 1.26 -23.93 0.77
CA VAL A 383 1.81 -25.24 1.11
C VAL A 383 1.62 -26.20 -0.05
N LEU A 384 2.72 -26.79 -0.51
CA LEU A 384 2.69 -27.81 -1.54
C LEU A 384 2.14 -29.13 -0.98
N PRO A 385 1.43 -29.94 -1.79
CA PRO A 385 0.69 -31.11 -1.29
C PRO A 385 1.56 -32.18 -0.63
N LYS A 386 2.83 -32.31 -1.04
CA LYS A 386 3.73 -33.36 -0.58
C LYS A 386 4.45 -32.93 0.70
N ILE A 387 4.30 -33.74 1.76
CA ILE A 387 5.02 -33.60 3.03
C ILE A 387 6.15 -34.62 3.06
N PHE A 388 7.38 -34.15 3.24
CA PHE A 388 8.58 -35.00 3.32
C PHE A 388 8.83 -35.43 4.77
N VAL A 389 9.30 -36.66 4.95
CA VAL A 389 9.64 -37.20 6.28
C VAL A 389 11.04 -37.77 6.22
N ILE A 390 11.93 -37.28 7.09
CA ILE A 390 13.37 -37.46 6.94
C ILE A 390 13.98 -38.00 8.24
N ASP A 391 14.80 -39.03 8.08
CA ASP A 391 15.83 -39.39 9.04
C ASP A 391 17.15 -38.68 8.67
N ASN A 392 17.55 -37.72 9.51
CA ASN A 392 18.76 -36.94 9.26
C ASN A 392 20.05 -37.77 9.45
N PHE A 393 20.00 -38.91 10.15
CA PHE A 393 21.16 -39.72 10.51
C PHE A 393 21.28 -41.01 9.68
N ASN A 394 20.28 -41.34 8.85
CA ASN A 394 20.35 -42.47 7.93
C ASN A 394 21.43 -42.25 6.85
N GLU A 395 22.29 -43.25 6.62
CA GLU A 395 23.37 -43.20 5.63
C GLU A 395 22.89 -43.39 4.17
N ASP A 396 21.72 -44.00 3.96
CA ASP A 396 21.18 -44.34 2.63
C ASP A 396 20.76 -43.11 1.79
N ASN A 397 20.67 -41.92 2.41
CA ASN A 397 20.27 -40.64 1.79
C ASN A 397 18.93 -40.65 1.02
N SER A 398 18.20 -41.76 0.93
CA SER A 398 17.02 -41.93 0.08
C SER A 398 15.94 -40.87 0.33
N ASP A 399 15.60 -40.61 1.59
CA ASP A 399 14.64 -39.56 1.98
C ASP A 399 15.11 -38.14 1.56
N ILE A 400 16.42 -37.88 1.64
CA ILE A 400 17.03 -36.58 1.28
C ILE A 400 17.11 -36.44 -0.24
N ASP A 401 17.44 -37.50 -0.97
CA ASP A 401 17.53 -37.49 -2.42
C ASP A 401 16.16 -37.28 -3.07
N GLU A 402 15.10 -37.79 -2.44
CA GLU A 402 13.73 -37.49 -2.84
C GLU A 402 13.37 -36.00 -2.63
N LEU A 403 13.72 -35.43 -1.47
CA LEU A 403 13.53 -34.00 -1.20
C LEU A 403 14.34 -33.13 -2.17
N ARG A 404 15.57 -33.53 -2.47
CA ARG A 404 16.44 -32.88 -3.45
C ARG A 404 15.81 -32.84 -4.84
N GLU A 405 15.35 -33.97 -5.35
CA GLU A 405 14.69 -34.02 -6.65
C GLU A 405 13.44 -33.13 -6.66
N TYR A 406 12.64 -33.18 -5.60
CA TYR A 406 11.44 -32.35 -5.49
C TYR A 406 11.75 -30.86 -5.46
N LEU A 407 12.71 -30.41 -4.65
CA LEU A 407 13.13 -29.00 -4.59
C LEU A 407 13.68 -28.54 -5.94
N ARG A 408 14.39 -29.41 -6.67
CA ARG A 408 14.85 -29.11 -8.04
C ARG A 408 13.66 -28.89 -8.96
N GLU A 409 12.69 -29.80 -8.98
CA GLU A 409 11.49 -29.68 -9.84
C GLU A 409 10.64 -28.46 -9.47
N VAL A 410 10.44 -28.18 -8.18
CA VAL A 410 9.78 -26.95 -7.71
C VAL A 410 10.52 -25.72 -8.22
N ALA A 411 11.86 -25.69 -8.09
CA ALA A 411 12.66 -24.58 -8.58
C ALA A 411 12.48 -24.37 -10.08
N LYS A 412 12.51 -25.43 -10.91
CA LYS A 412 12.27 -25.35 -12.36
C LYS A 412 10.92 -24.73 -12.70
N GLY A 413 9.88 -25.02 -11.92
CA GLY A 413 8.51 -24.57 -12.16
C GLY A 413 8.19 -23.14 -11.72
N LEU A 414 9.14 -22.43 -11.10
CA LEU A 414 8.91 -21.05 -10.66
C LEU A 414 8.80 -20.10 -11.86
N TRP A 415 7.78 -19.24 -11.84
CA TRP A 415 7.41 -18.35 -12.95
C TRP A 415 8.50 -17.34 -13.36
N PHE A 416 9.48 -17.10 -12.49
CA PHE A 416 10.58 -16.18 -12.74
C PHE A 416 11.88 -16.88 -13.18
N MET A 417 11.89 -18.20 -13.34
CA MET A 417 13.05 -18.94 -13.84
C MET A 417 13.34 -18.59 -15.30
N GLY A 418 14.60 -18.28 -15.59
CA GLY A 418 15.02 -17.90 -16.93
C GLY A 418 14.68 -16.46 -17.31
N GLN A 419 14.24 -15.63 -16.35
CA GLN A 419 14.13 -14.19 -16.57
C GLN A 419 15.49 -13.61 -16.98
N GLU A 420 15.46 -12.73 -17.97
CA GLU A 420 16.65 -12.10 -18.51
C GLU A 420 17.17 -11.02 -17.56
N VAL A 421 18.47 -11.00 -17.30
CA VAL A 421 19.16 -9.90 -16.61
C VAL A 421 20.11 -9.23 -17.60
N PRO A 422 20.05 -7.90 -17.77
CA PRO A 422 20.94 -7.18 -18.68
C PRO A 422 22.42 -7.42 -18.37
N MET A 423 23.23 -7.63 -19.40
CA MET A 423 24.67 -7.83 -19.27
C MET A 423 25.39 -6.65 -18.60
N THR A 424 24.89 -5.43 -18.81
CA THR A 424 25.41 -4.21 -18.19
C THR A 424 25.16 -4.16 -16.69
N TRP A 425 24.04 -4.72 -16.22
CA TRP A 425 23.71 -4.81 -14.80
C TRP A 425 24.51 -5.94 -14.15
N LEU A 426 24.69 -7.06 -14.85
CA LEU A 426 25.62 -8.12 -14.42
C LEU A 426 27.07 -7.61 -14.34
N HIS A 427 27.48 -6.73 -15.25
CA HIS A 427 28.80 -6.10 -15.18
C HIS A 427 28.93 -5.23 -13.91
N LEU A 428 27.93 -4.40 -13.59
CA LEU A 428 27.93 -3.65 -12.34
C LEU A 428 27.97 -4.58 -11.13
N LYS A 429 27.16 -5.65 -11.12
CA LYS A 429 27.18 -6.68 -10.08
C LYS A 429 28.57 -7.31 -9.94
N SER A 430 29.24 -7.64 -11.05
CA SER A 430 30.61 -8.18 -11.06
C SER A 430 31.62 -7.21 -10.42
N LYS A 431 31.55 -5.92 -10.74
CA LYS A 431 32.39 -4.91 -10.07
C LYS A 431 32.11 -4.79 -8.57
N LEU A 432 30.84 -4.89 -8.16
CA LEU A 432 30.47 -4.95 -6.75
C LEU A 432 30.99 -6.24 -6.07
N MET A 433 31.00 -7.37 -6.80
CA MET A 433 31.58 -8.63 -6.31
C MET A 433 33.09 -8.53 -6.13
N ASP A 434 33.80 -7.84 -7.01
CA ASP A 434 35.23 -7.57 -6.82
C ASP A 434 35.46 -6.67 -5.60
N LYS A 435 34.61 -5.65 -5.38
CA LYS A 435 34.60 -4.83 -4.17
C LYS A 435 34.35 -5.65 -2.88
N ARG A 436 33.57 -6.75 -2.94
CA ARG A 436 33.38 -7.66 -1.78
C ARG A 436 34.68 -8.32 -1.30
N ARG A 437 35.74 -8.32 -2.12
CA ARG A 437 37.05 -8.90 -1.76
C ARG A 437 37.92 -7.91 -0.98
N GLU A 438 37.55 -6.63 -0.95
CA GLU A 438 38.20 -5.61 -0.12
C GLU A 438 37.88 -5.81 1.38
N ASP A 439 38.43 -4.95 2.24
CA ASP A 439 38.26 -5.07 3.69
C ASP A 439 36.95 -4.47 4.21
N ASP A 440 36.30 -3.58 3.45
CA ASP A 440 35.07 -2.91 3.86
C ASP A 440 33.82 -3.62 3.30
N PRO A 441 32.87 -4.06 4.14
CA PRO A 441 31.64 -4.69 3.66
C PRO A 441 30.63 -3.70 3.04
N PHE A 442 30.86 -2.39 3.17
CA PHE A 442 30.04 -1.35 2.57
C PHE A 442 30.77 -0.64 1.44
N CYS A 443 30.02 -0.20 0.43
CA CYS A 443 30.51 0.66 -0.63
C CYS A 443 29.70 1.95 -0.65
N ARG A 444 30.35 3.10 -0.85
CA ARG A 444 29.60 4.36 -0.95
C ARG A 444 28.83 4.39 -2.26
N PHE A 445 27.65 4.98 -2.25
CA PHE A 445 26.84 5.10 -3.45
C PHE A 445 27.60 5.81 -4.58
N GLN A 446 28.36 6.87 -4.26
CA GLN A 446 29.18 7.55 -5.26
C GLN A 446 30.27 6.64 -5.84
N ASP A 447 30.92 5.80 -5.03
CA ASP A 447 31.90 4.84 -5.52
C ASP A 447 31.24 3.83 -6.48
N VAL A 448 30.00 3.42 -6.20
CA VAL A 448 29.24 2.54 -7.09
C VAL A 448 28.87 3.25 -8.39
N VAL A 449 28.48 4.53 -8.33
CA VAL A 449 28.22 5.37 -9.50
C VAL A 449 29.48 5.50 -10.38
N ASP A 450 30.65 5.65 -9.76
CA ASP A 450 31.93 5.75 -10.47
C ASP A 450 32.36 4.40 -11.08
N LEU A 451 31.95 3.28 -10.47
CA LEU A 451 32.12 1.94 -11.01
C LEU A 451 31.14 1.62 -12.14
N ALA A 452 29.98 2.26 -12.17
CA ALA A 452 28.95 2.00 -13.17
C ALA A 452 29.47 2.29 -14.59
N PRO A 453 29.27 1.37 -15.56
CA PRO A 453 29.65 1.61 -16.94
C PRO A 453 28.77 2.72 -17.54
N ARG A 454 29.19 3.98 -17.40
CA ARG A 454 28.54 5.14 -18.03
C ARG A 454 28.69 5.01 -19.53
N SER A 455 27.57 4.78 -20.21
CA SER A 455 27.53 4.68 -21.66
C SER A 455 26.25 5.32 -22.16
N ASP A 456 26.39 6.22 -23.14
CA ASP A 456 25.27 6.92 -23.77
C ASP A 456 24.30 5.93 -24.44
N ASP A 457 24.78 4.74 -24.82
CA ASP A 457 24.00 3.71 -25.49
C ASP A 457 23.05 2.95 -24.55
N VAL A 458 23.46 2.65 -23.30
CA VAL A 458 22.68 1.82 -22.34
C VAL A 458 21.59 2.62 -21.62
N GLY A 459 21.67 3.95 -21.65
CA GLY A 459 20.73 4.84 -20.95
C GLY A 459 21.07 5.07 -19.48
N ILE A 460 22.16 4.52 -18.93
CA ILE A 460 22.69 4.89 -17.60
C ILE A 460 23.39 6.24 -17.74
N THR A 461 22.59 7.31 -17.69
CA THR A 461 23.01 8.68 -17.95
C THR A 461 23.12 9.53 -16.68
N ASP A 462 22.45 9.11 -15.61
CA ASP A 462 22.48 9.77 -14.31
C ASP A 462 22.53 8.77 -13.14
N ASP A 463 22.75 9.32 -11.95
CA ASP A 463 22.89 8.55 -10.72
C ASP A 463 21.56 7.89 -10.29
N SER A 464 20.41 8.40 -10.73
CA SER A 464 19.10 7.83 -10.40
C SER A 464 18.92 6.44 -11.02
N HIS A 465 19.40 6.24 -12.24
CA HIS A 465 19.40 4.92 -12.88
C HIS A 465 20.30 3.92 -12.16
N VAL A 466 21.44 4.35 -11.62
CA VAL A 466 22.31 3.47 -10.79
C VAL A 466 21.57 3.07 -9.51
N ALA A 467 20.88 4.00 -8.86
CA ALA A 467 20.06 3.71 -7.69
C ALA A 467 18.94 2.71 -8.02
N ASP A 468 18.30 2.82 -9.18
CA ASP A 468 17.26 1.88 -9.62
C ASP A 468 17.83 0.48 -9.87
N ILE A 469 19.03 0.36 -10.48
CA ILE A 469 19.72 -0.93 -10.66
C ILE A 469 20.07 -1.55 -9.31
N LEU A 470 20.61 -0.77 -8.36
CA LEU A 470 20.91 -1.27 -7.02
C LEU A 470 19.65 -1.69 -6.26
N THR A 471 18.55 -0.98 -6.47
CA THR A 471 17.25 -1.35 -5.91
C THR A 471 16.77 -2.68 -6.50
N PHE A 472 16.94 -2.91 -7.80
CA PHE A 472 16.66 -4.21 -8.42
C PHE A 472 17.55 -5.33 -7.83
N LEU A 473 18.84 -5.10 -7.67
CA LEU A 473 19.75 -6.08 -7.03
C LEU A 473 19.40 -6.32 -5.56
N HIS A 474 18.89 -5.31 -4.86
CA HIS A 474 18.35 -5.43 -3.51
C HIS A 474 17.10 -6.33 -3.47
N ASP A 475 16.17 -6.12 -4.39
CA ASP A 475 14.94 -6.92 -4.50
C ASP A 475 15.27 -8.41 -4.84
N LEU A 476 16.31 -8.65 -5.65
CA LEU A 476 16.86 -9.99 -5.89
C LEU A 476 17.50 -10.62 -4.63
N GLY A 477 17.93 -9.79 -3.67
CA GLY A 477 18.61 -10.20 -2.44
C GLY A 477 20.12 -10.35 -2.59
N ASP A 478 20.70 -9.81 -3.66
CA ASP A 478 22.15 -9.86 -3.90
C ASP A 478 22.90 -8.86 -2.99
N ILE A 479 22.28 -7.72 -2.68
CA ILE A 479 22.82 -6.63 -1.85
C ILE A 479 21.74 -6.07 -0.92
N ILE A 480 22.12 -5.20 0.01
CA ILE A 480 21.17 -4.36 0.75
C ILE A 480 21.41 -2.90 0.40
N PHE A 481 20.39 -2.27 -0.18
CA PHE A 481 20.40 -0.88 -0.60
C PHE A 481 19.06 -0.23 -0.28
N ILE A 482 19.10 0.91 0.42
CA ILE A 482 17.90 1.66 0.82
C ILE A 482 17.96 3.01 0.12
N ASN A 483 17.07 3.22 -0.85
CA ASN A 483 17.10 4.39 -1.74
C ASN A 483 16.54 5.69 -1.11
N GLU A 484 16.75 5.89 0.19
CA GLU A 484 16.29 7.06 0.94
C GLU A 484 17.39 8.12 1.07
N PRO A 485 17.10 9.44 1.02
CA PRO A 485 18.13 10.48 1.02
C PRO A 485 19.17 10.38 2.17
N VAL A 486 18.76 9.85 3.32
CA VAL A 486 19.58 9.77 4.55
C VAL A 486 20.39 8.45 4.64
N LEU A 487 20.02 7.43 3.84
CA LEU A 487 20.56 6.06 3.90
C LEU A 487 21.20 5.60 2.58
N ARG A 488 20.90 6.28 1.47
CA ARG A 488 21.36 5.95 0.11
C ARG A 488 22.86 5.81 0.00
N ASP A 489 23.62 6.58 0.76
CA ASP A 489 25.08 6.64 0.64
C ASP A 489 25.79 5.31 0.97
N HIS A 490 25.16 4.36 1.68
CA HIS A 490 25.81 3.11 2.07
C HIS A 490 25.14 1.89 1.41
N VAL A 491 25.88 1.22 0.53
CA VAL A 491 25.47 -0.01 -0.14
C VAL A 491 26.12 -1.19 0.57
N ALA A 492 25.33 -2.04 1.25
CA ALA A 492 25.87 -3.24 1.89
C ALA A 492 26.05 -4.33 0.83
N LEU A 493 27.29 -4.76 0.62
CA LEU A 493 27.62 -5.63 -0.51
C LEU A 493 27.13 -7.08 -0.33
N ARG A 494 26.78 -7.49 0.90
CA ARG A 494 26.24 -8.81 1.22
C ARG A 494 25.15 -8.71 2.29
N PRO A 495 24.05 -9.48 2.19
CA PRO A 495 23.02 -9.52 3.23
C PRO A 495 23.52 -9.99 4.60
N GLN A 496 24.52 -10.88 4.64
CA GLN A 496 25.11 -11.40 5.89
C GLN A 496 25.63 -10.27 6.80
N VAL A 497 26.11 -9.17 6.23
CA VAL A 497 26.65 -8.02 6.99
C VAL A 497 25.57 -7.41 7.88
N MET A 498 24.36 -7.23 7.34
CA MET A 498 23.24 -6.69 8.10
C MET A 498 22.72 -7.69 9.14
N ILE A 499 22.76 -8.98 8.84
CA ILE A 499 22.46 -10.05 9.80
C ILE A 499 23.45 -9.98 10.96
N ASP A 500 24.75 -9.83 10.68
CA ASP A 500 25.79 -9.76 11.71
C ASP A 500 25.66 -8.50 12.57
N VAL A 501 25.27 -7.36 11.98
CA VAL A 501 24.89 -6.16 12.74
C VAL A 501 23.73 -6.46 13.69
N PHE A 502 22.64 -7.05 13.18
CA PHE A 502 21.48 -7.38 14.00
C PHE A 502 21.82 -8.37 15.13
N LYS A 503 22.69 -9.36 14.89
CA LYS A 503 23.18 -10.24 15.95
C LYS A 503 23.79 -9.43 17.10
N THR A 504 24.69 -8.49 16.82
CA THR A 504 25.33 -7.70 17.90
C THR A 504 24.34 -6.91 18.78
N ILE A 505 23.14 -6.62 18.26
CA ILE A 505 22.11 -5.82 18.93
C ILE A 505 21.05 -6.72 19.57
N ILE A 506 20.65 -7.81 18.92
CA ILE A 506 19.57 -8.71 19.32
C ILE A 506 20.09 -9.78 20.31
N THR A 507 21.30 -10.32 20.10
CA THR A 507 21.98 -11.23 21.06
C THR A 507 22.87 -10.50 22.04
N VAL A 508 22.29 -9.47 22.67
CA VAL A 508 22.75 -8.79 23.89
C VAL A 508 23.45 -9.75 24.89
N PRO A 509 22.96 -10.99 25.17
CA PRO A 509 23.54 -11.84 26.22
C PRO A 509 24.99 -12.30 26.04
N GLU A 510 25.49 -12.44 24.80
CA GLU A 510 26.88 -12.89 24.58
C GLU A 510 27.92 -11.78 24.85
N TYR A 511 27.47 -10.52 24.79
CA TYR A 511 28.28 -9.33 25.04
C TYR A 511 28.13 -8.79 26.49
N GLN A 512 27.28 -9.45 27.31
CA GLN A 512 27.03 -9.15 28.73
C GLN A 512 28.12 -9.66 29.70
N GLN A 513 29.26 -10.16 29.22
CA GLN A 513 30.33 -10.69 30.09
C GLN A 513 30.89 -9.65 31.09
N ASP A 514 30.65 -8.35 30.85
CA ASP A 514 31.00 -7.23 31.73
C ASP A 514 29.92 -6.84 32.75
N ARG A 515 28.80 -7.59 32.86
CA ARG A 515 27.77 -7.38 33.89
C ARG A 515 28.34 -7.28 35.32
N ASN A 516 29.50 -7.91 35.55
CA ASN A 516 30.17 -7.99 36.84
C ASN A 516 31.17 -6.84 37.10
N THR A 517 31.16 -5.75 36.32
CA THR A 517 31.96 -4.55 36.63
C THR A 517 31.11 -3.54 37.40
N ASP A 518 31.52 -3.20 38.62
CA ASP A 518 30.91 -2.12 39.41
C ASP A 518 31.09 -0.77 38.69
N GLY A 519 29.98 -0.09 38.36
CA GLY A 519 30.01 1.26 37.79
C GLY A 519 28.91 1.58 36.78
N GLU A 520 29.08 2.71 36.08
CA GLU A 520 28.11 3.32 35.15
C GLU A 520 27.68 2.39 33.99
N VAL A 521 28.57 1.50 33.53
CA VAL A 521 28.29 0.56 32.42
C VAL A 521 27.30 -0.53 32.83
N ALA A 522 27.36 -1.00 34.08
CA ALA A 522 26.37 -1.95 34.60
C ALA A 522 24.97 -1.33 34.69
N GLU A 523 24.87 -0.02 34.96
CA GLU A 523 23.58 0.69 34.91
C GLU A 523 23.00 0.71 33.49
N MET A 524 23.84 1.00 32.49
CA MET A 524 23.40 1.05 31.09
C MET A 524 22.87 -0.31 30.62
N TRP A 525 23.51 -1.42 31.02
CA TRP A 525 23.01 -2.77 30.75
C TRP A 525 21.68 -3.04 31.44
N ARG A 526 21.54 -2.62 32.71
CA ARG A 526 20.28 -2.78 33.46
C ARG A 526 19.14 -2.04 32.75
N ARG A 527 19.35 -0.79 32.34
CA ARG A 527 18.35 0.01 31.61
C ARG A 527 17.99 -0.58 30.24
N LEU A 528 18.95 -1.14 29.52
CA LEU A 528 18.63 -1.86 28.28
C LEU A 528 17.70 -3.05 28.55
N GLU A 529 17.93 -3.78 29.64
CA GLU A 529 17.13 -4.95 30.02
C GLU A 529 15.80 -4.61 30.70
N THR A 530 15.69 -3.50 31.42
CA THR A 530 14.46 -3.16 32.14
C THR A 530 13.59 -2.14 31.41
N GLU A 531 14.18 -1.33 30.54
CA GLU A 531 13.50 -0.21 29.86
C GLU A 531 13.60 -0.32 28.32
N GLY A 532 14.37 -1.26 27.76
CA GLY A 532 14.60 -1.35 26.30
C GLY A 532 15.46 -0.20 25.73
N ILE A 533 16.16 0.54 26.57
CA ILE A 533 16.93 1.74 26.17
C ILE A 533 18.40 1.39 25.97
N LEU A 534 18.87 1.48 24.72
CA LEU A 534 20.28 1.34 24.35
C LEU A 534 20.91 2.73 24.25
N SER A 535 21.78 3.11 25.19
CA SER A 535 22.52 4.37 25.08
C SER A 535 23.58 4.32 23.97
N ASP A 536 23.89 5.45 23.32
CA ASP A 536 24.94 5.50 22.30
C ASP A 536 26.31 5.07 22.86
N ARG A 537 26.56 5.38 24.13
CA ARG A 537 27.77 4.98 24.84
C ARG A 537 27.84 3.47 25.04
N LEU A 538 26.74 2.83 25.43
CA LEU A 538 26.68 1.36 25.55
C LEU A 538 26.86 0.70 24.18
N LEU A 539 26.20 1.22 23.14
CA LEU A 539 26.38 0.74 21.75
C LEU A 539 27.83 0.84 21.29
N THR A 540 28.51 1.95 21.61
CA THR A 540 29.95 2.14 21.33
C THR A 540 30.79 1.04 21.97
N ILE A 541 30.52 0.71 23.23
CA ILE A 541 31.26 -0.33 23.96
C ILE A 541 31.01 -1.70 23.32
N ILE A 542 29.75 -2.04 23.02
CA ILE A 542 29.36 -3.30 22.37
C ILE A 542 30.06 -3.44 21.02
N TRP A 543 29.94 -2.43 20.16
CA TRP A 543 30.51 -2.47 18.81
C TRP A 543 32.04 -2.39 18.78
N THR A 544 32.67 -1.68 19.73
CA THR A 544 34.14 -1.69 19.85
C THR A 544 34.66 -3.10 20.18
N LYS A 545 33.99 -3.80 21.10
CA LYS A 545 34.37 -5.18 21.45
C LYS A 545 34.05 -6.18 20.36
N ALA A 546 32.91 -6.02 19.69
CA ALA A 546 32.55 -6.84 18.55
C ALA A 546 33.59 -6.66 17.43
N ASP A 547 33.97 -5.43 17.09
CA ASP A 547 35.03 -5.14 16.12
C ASP A 547 36.38 -5.77 16.54
N GLN A 548 36.73 -5.80 17.82
CA GLN A 548 37.95 -6.47 18.31
C GLN A 548 37.94 -7.99 18.13
N LYS A 549 36.76 -8.62 18.14
CA LYS A 549 36.58 -10.07 17.94
C LYS A 549 36.43 -10.43 16.46
N MET A 550 36.04 -9.48 15.62
CA MET A 550 35.89 -9.66 14.19
C MET A 550 37.25 -9.69 13.48
N GLN A 551 37.39 -10.58 12.48
CA GLN A 551 38.59 -10.58 11.64
C GLN A 551 38.70 -9.30 10.79
N LYS A 552 37.57 -8.71 10.40
CA LYS A 552 37.48 -7.46 9.63
C LYS A 552 36.51 -6.50 10.34
N PRO A 553 37.01 -5.55 11.16
CA PRO A 553 36.15 -4.64 11.91
C PRO A 553 35.51 -3.58 11.01
N PHE A 554 34.22 -3.34 11.21
CA PHE A 554 33.46 -2.37 10.39
C PHE A 554 32.36 -1.63 11.15
N LEU A 555 31.94 -2.12 12.32
CA LEU A 555 30.80 -1.59 13.06
C LEU A 555 31.04 -0.15 13.49
N MET A 556 32.22 0.14 14.06
CA MET A 556 32.58 1.49 14.49
C MET A 556 32.78 2.45 13.32
N ARG A 557 33.29 1.96 12.19
CA ARG A 557 33.49 2.76 10.97
C ARG A 557 32.15 3.25 10.40
N HIS A 558 31.15 2.38 10.39
CA HIS A 558 29.82 2.66 9.82
C HIS A 558 28.75 2.98 10.87
N LYS A 559 29.16 3.19 12.13
CA LYS A 559 28.26 3.47 13.25
C LYS A 559 27.22 4.57 12.97
N PRO A 560 27.55 5.72 12.34
CA PRO A 560 26.55 6.75 12.03
C PRO A 560 25.46 6.27 11.09
N PHE A 561 25.80 5.46 10.08
CA PHE A 561 24.84 4.87 9.15
C PHE A 561 23.99 3.80 9.85
N LEU A 562 24.63 2.87 10.55
CA LEU A 562 23.94 1.78 11.25
C LEU A 562 22.97 2.31 12.32
N LYS A 563 23.32 3.41 13.01
CA LYS A 563 22.40 4.11 13.93
C LYS A 563 21.18 4.70 13.23
N ARG A 564 21.33 5.22 12.00
CA ARG A 564 20.20 5.80 11.24
C ARG A 564 19.20 4.75 10.78
N LEU A 565 19.59 3.47 10.75
CA LEU A 565 18.68 2.36 10.51
C LEU A 565 17.78 2.06 11.73
N MET A 566 18.02 2.68 12.89
CA MET A 566 17.30 2.43 14.13
C MET A 566 16.23 3.50 14.35
N GLU A 567 14.97 3.09 14.47
CA GLU A 567 13.75 3.88 14.20
C GLU A 567 13.45 5.05 15.18
N LYS A 568 14.24 5.25 16.25
CA LYS A 568 13.93 6.27 17.28
C LYS A 568 15.18 6.86 17.94
N GLN A 569 15.69 7.96 17.39
CA GLN A 569 16.65 8.85 18.06
C GLN A 569 15.92 10.11 18.54
N GLN A 570 15.76 10.28 19.86
CA GLN A 570 15.32 11.58 20.42
C GLN A 570 16.53 12.53 20.46
N GLN A 571 16.37 13.74 19.90
CA GLN A 571 17.43 14.76 19.83
C GLN A 571 17.92 15.25 21.20
N ASP A 572 17.17 15.00 22.28
CA ASP A 572 17.47 15.55 23.60
C ASP A 572 18.37 14.68 24.49
N ASN A 573 18.73 13.43 24.15
CA ASN A 573 19.43 12.55 25.13
C ASN A 573 20.41 11.46 24.61
N ASP A 574 20.81 11.42 23.33
CA ASP A 574 21.78 10.41 22.82
C ASP A 574 21.45 8.93 23.17
N CYS A 575 20.17 8.61 23.28
CA CYS A 575 19.66 7.25 23.53
C CYS A 575 18.94 6.71 22.29
N ILE A 576 19.12 5.41 22.02
CA ILE A 576 18.46 4.65 20.97
C ILE A 576 17.48 3.69 21.65
N HIS A 577 16.20 3.72 21.28
CA HIS A 577 15.23 2.76 21.79
C HIS A 577 15.25 1.50 20.93
N LEU A 578 15.56 0.35 21.52
CA LEU A 578 15.37 -0.96 20.89
C LEU A 578 14.00 -1.48 21.31
N MET A 579 13.09 -1.71 20.36
CA MET A 579 11.81 -2.33 20.70
C MET A 579 12.04 -3.78 21.17
N CYS A 580 12.08 -3.97 22.48
CA CYS A 580 11.89 -5.25 23.14
C CYS A 580 11.03 -4.98 24.37
N VAL A 581 9.75 -5.37 24.31
CA VAL A 581 8.79 -5.20 25.40
C VAL A 581 9.07 -6.27 26.46
N HIS A 582 9.30 -5.88 27.72
CA HIS A 582 9.40 -6.83 28.83
C HIS A 582 8.00 -7.22 29.35
N LYS A 583 7.89 -8.45 29.87
CA LYS A 583 6.63 -9.07 30.35
C LYS A 583 5.90 -8.28 31.45
N ASN A 584 6.60 -7.37 32.14
CA ASN A 584 6.05 -6.59 33.25
C ASN A 584 5.92 -5.10 32.92
N ASP A 585 6.26 -4.70 31.69
CA ASP A 585 6.06 -3.33 31.24
C ASP A 585 4.58 -3.14 30.95
N ASP A 586 4.04 -1.98 31.33
CA ASP A 586 2.71 -1.59 30.91
C ASP A 586 2.73 -1.45 29.38
N PRO A 587 1.96 -2.27 28.63
CA PRO A 587 1.89 -2.14 27.19
C PRO A 587 1.51 -0.70 26.78
N ASP A 588 0.70 -0.02 27.59
CA ASP A 588 0.25 1.34 27.32
C ASP A 588 1.43 2.34 27.27
N ASP A 589 2.53 2.11 28.02
CA ASP A 589 3.73 2.95 27.96
C ASP A 589 4.45 2.86 26.60
N PHE A 590 4.27 1.76 25.85
CA PHE A 590 4.78 1.59 24.48
C PHE A 590 3.74 1.95 23.40
N PHE A 591 2.45 1.73 23.67
CA PHE A 591 1.34 1.98 22.73
C PHE A 591 0.79 3.42 22.79
N HIS A 592 1.34 4.28 23.63
CA HIS A 592 1.07 5.73 23.62
C HIS A 592 1.83 6.52 22.53
N ALA A 593 2.50 5.87 21.58
CA ALA A 593 2.82 6.54 20.33
C ALA A 593 1.52 6.88 19.60
N GLU A 594 1.32 8.15 19.22
CA GLU A 594 0.09 8.70 18.59
C GLU A 594 -0.32 8.03 17.25
N ASN A 595 0.36 6.96 16.84
CA ASN A 595 0.31 6.34 15.51
C ASN A 595 0.00 4.82 15.53
N MET A 596 -0.42 4.23 16.64
CA MET A 596 -0.87 2.82 16.69
C MET A 596 -2.38 2.75 16.94
N LEU A 597 -3.14 2.19 15.99
CA LEU A 597 -4.55 1.84 16.19
C LEU A 597 -4.66 0.67 17.20
N PRO A 598 -5.68 0.65 18.07
CA PRO A 598 -5.94 -0.50 18.93
C PRO A 598 -6.32 -1.72 18.06
N LEU A 599 -5.80 -2.89 18.43
CA LEU A 599 -6.18 -4.17 17.83
C LEU A 599 -7.71 -4.39 17.91
N PRO A 600 -8.31 -5.15 16.97
CA PRO A 600 -9.70 -5.56 17.09
C PRO A 600 -9.94 -6.28 18.43
N PRO A 601 -11.17 -6.29 18.97
CA PRO A 601 -11.45 -6.82 20.30
C PRO A 601 -10.94 -8.25 20.40
N PHE A 602 -9.84 -8.45 21.14
CA PHE A 602 -9.35 -9.78 21.45
C PHE A 602 -10.29 -10.38 22.50
N GLN A 603 -10.78 -11.59 22.25
CA GLN A 603 -11.39 -12.39 23.30
C GLN A 603 -10.26 -12.84 24.23
N GLN A 604 -10.12 -12.17 25.37
CA GLN A 604 -9.20 -12.63 26.41
C GLN A 604 -9.78 -13.89 27.05
N ARG A 605 -9.13 -15.04 26.81
CA ARG A 605 -9.48 -16.30 27.45
C ARG A 605 -8.79 -16.37 28.81
N ILE A 606 -9.55 -16.17 29.88
CA ILE A 606 -9.06 -16.40 31.24
C ILE A 606 -9.14 -17.92 31.50
N VAL A 607 -8.00 -18.57 31.68
CA VAL A 607 -7.91 -20.01 31.98
C VAL A 607 -7.58 -20.14 33.47
N MET A 608 -8.52 -20.62 34.27
CA MET A 608 -8.31 -20.84 35.71
C MET A 608 -7.63 -22.19 35.97
N GLY A 609 -6.67 -22.19 36.91
CA GLY A 609 -5.98 -23.39 37.38
C GLY A 609 -6.83 -24.25 38.34
N ARG A 610 -6.37 -25.46 38.68
CA ARG A 610 -7.09 -26.43 39.54
C ARG A 610 -7.41 -25.93 40.96
N GLU A 611 -6.79 -24.84 41.41
CA GLU A 611 -6.94 -24.30 42.76
C GLU A 611 -7.64 -22.93 42.82
N GLU A 612 -8.05 -22.36 41.68
CA GLU A 612 -8.73 -21.07 41.64
C GLU A 612 -10.26 -21.26 41.62
N ARG A 613 -10.95 -20.71 42.62
CA ARG A 613 -12.42 -20.73 42.74
C ARG A 613 -12.97 -19.31 42.66
N ILE A 614 -14.04 -19.15 41.88
CA ILE A 614 -14.89 -17.96 41.88
C ILE A 614 -16.20 -18.35 42.57
N ASP A 615 -16.56 -17.66 43.66
CA ASP A 615 -17.91 -17.72 44.23
C ASP A 615 -18.78 -16.67 43.55
N ALA A 616 -19.77 -17.13 42.77
CA ALA A 616 -20.81 -16.30 42.21
C ALA A 616 -22.17 -16.92 42.50
N LYS A 617 -22.99 -16.24 43.30
CA LYS A 617 -24.43 -16.53 43.40
C LYS A 617 -25.14 -15.92 42.19
N PHE A 618 -25.93 -16.74 41.51
CA PHE A 618 -26.83 -16.31 40.44
C PHE A 618 -28.25 -16.22 41.02
N ASP A 619 -28.90 -15.08 40.82
CA ASP A 619 -30.35 -14.94 40.97
C ASP A 619 -30.99 -15.33 39.62
N GLU A 620 -32.13 -16.02 39.49
CA GLU A 620 -33.16 -16.45 40.43
C GLU A 620 -33.48 -17.94 40.16
N GLU A 621 -33.08 -18.84 41.06
CA GLU A 621 -33.90 -19.95 41.59
C GLU A 621 -33.03 -20.83 42.53
N LYS A 622 -33.29 -20.66 43.84
CA LYS A 622 -32.89 -21.47 45.01
C LYS A 622 -31.58 -21.12 45.73
N GLU A 623 -31.82 -20.69 46.97
CA GLU A 623 -30.92 -20.50 48.10
C GLU A 623 -29.97 -21.69 48.36
N VAL A 624 -28.68 -21.40 48.56
CA VAL A 624 -27.86 -22.05 49.60
C VAL A 624 -26.97 -20.97 50.23
N ILE A 625 -26.95 -20.91 51.56
CA ILE A 625 -26.19 -19.99 52.39
C ILE A 625 -24.81 -20.60 52.64
N GLY A 626 -23.75 -19.84 52.37
CA GLY A 626 -22.36 -20.17 52.73
C GLY A 626 -21.80 -19.08 53.63
N ASP A 627 -21.05 -19.48 54.65
CA ASP A 627 -20.64 -18.70 55.81
C ASP A 627 -19.67 -17.55 55.44
N SER A 628 -19.76 -16.44 56.17
CA SER A 628 -19.11 -15.15 55.90
C SER A 628 -17.62 -15.10 56.27
N SER A 629 -17.01 -16.22 56.68
CA SER A 629 -15.66 -16.26 57.25
C SER A 629 -14.55 -16.71 56.28
N ASP A 630 -14.85 -17.08 55.04
CA ASP A 630 -13.87 -17.63 54.09
C ASP A 630 -13.31 -16.62 53.05
N LEU A 631 -13.37 -15.32 53.32
CA LEU A 631 -12.91 -14.28 52.39
C LEU A 631 -11.46 -13.83 52.69
N ARG A 632 -10.54 -14.03 51.73
CA ARG A 632 -9.33 -13.19 51.55
C ARG A 632 -9.16 -12.79 50.07
N GLU A 633 -9.04 -11.46 49.91
CA GLU A 633 -8.61 -10.58 48.81
C GLU A 633 -8.61 -11.10 47.35
N GLY A 634 -9.39 -10.40 46.51
CA GLY A 634 -9.75 -10.79 45.14
C GLY A 634 -8.84 -10.25 44.02
N ILE A 635 -9.19 -10.70 42.80
CA ILE A 635 -8.56 -10.32 41.52
C ILE A 635 -8.98 -8.89 41.13
N ILE A 636 -8.02 -8.05 40.78
CA ILE A 636 -8.23 -6.73 40.18
C ILE A 636 -8.29 -6.90 38.65
N PHE A 637 -9.37 -6.46 38.02
CA PHE A 637 -9.49 -6.41 36.56
C PHE A 637 -9.12 -5.02 36.03
N PHE A 638 -8.21 -4.95 35.06
CA PHE A 638 -7.95 -3.75 34.26
C PHE A 638 -8.58 -3.94 32.87
N PHE A 639 -9.42 -2.99 32.45
CA PHE A 639 -9.98 -2.94 31.10
C PHE A 639 -9.77 -1.54 30.52
N PRO A 640 -9.01 -1.39 29.42
CA PRO A 640 -9.12 -0.22 28.58
C PRO A 640 -10.42 -0.35 27.76
N LEU A 641 -11.45 0.41 28.11
CA LEU A 641 -12.68 0.47 27.32
C LEU A 641 -12.50 1.43 26.15
N PRO A 642 -12.89 1.04 24.91
CA PRO A 642 -13.05 2.00 23.84
C PRO A 642 -14.11 3.06 24.21
N PRO A 643 -13.97 4.32 23.76
CA PRO A 643 -14.87 5.45 24.01
C PRO A 643 -16.38 5.20 23.90
N VAL A 644 -16.82 4.19 23.15
CA VAL A 644 -18.20 4.06 22.67
C VAL A 644 -18.93 2.85 23.26
N CYS A 645 -18.30 2.09 24.16
CA CYS A 645 -18.88 0.83 24.66
C CYS A 645 -19.49 0.98 26.07
N ASN A 646 -20.82 1.11 26.14
CA ASN A 646 -21.56 1.27 27.41
C ASN A 646 -21.97 -0.06 28.08
N ARG A 647 -21.56 -1.21 27.52
CA ARG A 647 -21.87 -2.55 28.03
C ARG A 647 -20.81 -3.54 27.57
N SER A 648 -20.20 -4.24 28.52
CA SER A 648 -19.28 -5.35 28.24
C SER A 648 -19.83 -6.62 28.89
N SER A 649 -19.70 -7.75 28.19
CA SER A 649 -20.01 -9.08 28.73
C SER A 649 -18.76 -9.96 28.72
N VAL A 650 -18.39 -10.50 29.86
CA VAL A 650 -17.31 -11.50 29.96
C VAL A 650 -17.95 -12.88 30.07
N GLY A 651 -17.52 -13.82 29.21
CA GLY A 651 -17.93 -15.21 29.24
C GLY A 651 -16.90 -16.05 30.01
N LEU A 652 -17.36 -16.83 30.98
CA LEU A 652 -16.50 -17.74 31.76
C LEU A 652 -16.72 -19.18 31.29
N ILE A 653 -15.63 -19.92 31.05
CA ILE A 653 -15.66 -21.35 30.71
C ILE A 653 -14.68 -22.08 31.63
N LEU A 654 -15.18 -23.05 32.40
CA LEU A 654 -14.37 -23.92 33.26
C LEU A 654 -13.65 -25.00 32.43
N ASN A 655 -12.40 -25.29 32.79
CA ASN A 655 -11.62 -26.35 32.16
C ASN A 655 -11.82 -27.69 32.90
N ASN A 656 -12.18 -28.75 32.16
CA ASN A 656 -12.52 -30.12 32.60
C ASN A 656 -13.82 -30.32 33.41
N PRO A 657 -14.95 -30.64 32.77
CA PRO A 657 -16.12 -31.18 33.47
C PRO A 657 -15.87 -32.64 33.88
N SER A 658 -16.10 -32.97 35.15
CA SER A 658 -16.24 -34.37 35.56
C SER A 658 -17.42 -35.01 34.83
N GLN A 659 -17.27 -36.28 34.43
CA GLN A 659 -18.13 -37.01 33.48
C GLN A 659 -19.63 -37.15 33.84
N ASN A 660 -20.16 -36.46 34.86
CA ASN A 660 -21.58 -36.58 35.24
C ASN A 660 -22.28 -35.29 35.72
N LYS A 661 -21.84 -34.08 35.35
CA LYS A 661 -22.63 -32.85 35.59
C LYS A 661 -22.67 -31.90 34.38
N LYS A 662 -23.86 -31.35 34.12
CA LYS A 662 -24.19 -30.47 32.98
C LYS A 662 -23.29 -29.22 32.96
N MET A 663 -22.85 -28.82 31.76
CA MET A 663 -22.19 -27.52 31.49
C MET A 663 -23.02 -26.35 32.04
N TYR A 664 -22.36 -25.39 32.70
CA TYR A 664 -22.92 -24.06 32.93
C TYR A 664 -22.18 -23.04 32.07
N LYS A 665 -22.95 -22.20 31.35
CA LYS A 665 -22.48 -21.00 30.67
C LYS A 665 -23.19 -19.81 31.32
N GLY A 666 -22.44 -18.78 31.70
CA GLY A 666 -22.97 -17.51 32.20
C GLY A 666 -22.24 -16.33 31.60
N ALA A 667 -22.93 -15.21 31.44
CA ALA A 667 -22.37 -13.93 31.01
C ALA A 667 -22.54 -12.91 32.15
N VAL A 668 -21.47 -12.20 32.49
CA VAL A 668 -21.52 -11.11 33.48
C VAL A 668 -21.57 -9.78 32.75
N HIS A 669 -22.57 -8.94 33.06
CA HIS A 669 -22.77 -7.65 32.40
C HIS A 669 -22.36 -6.49 33.31
N PHE A 670 -21.44 -5.64 32.84
CA PHE A 670 -21.08 -4.41 33.52
C PHE A 670 -21.84 -3.23 32.92
N ARG A 671 -22.34 -2.31 33.77
CA ARG A 671 -22.97 -1.05 33.36
C ARG A 671 -22.44 0.09 34.23
N ARG A 672 -21.89 1.13 33.60
CA ARG A 672 -21.38 2.33 34.29
C ARG A 672 -22.55 3.28 34.57
N LEU A 673 -22.72 3.67 35.83
CA LEU A 673 -23.75 4.60 36.32
C LEU A 673 -23.07 5.77 37.05
N SER A 674 -23.70 6.95 37.08
CA SER A 674 -23.28 8.05 37.95
C SER A 674 -23.57 7.73 39.42
N GLU A 675 -22.98 8.51 40.33
CA GLU A 675 -23.34 8.50 41.76
C GLU A 675 -24.85 8.75 41.99
N SER A 676 -25.54 9.35 41.01
CA SER A 676 -27.00 9.57 41.01
C SER A 676 -27.82 8.47 40.30
N GLY A 677 -27.19 7.37 39.87
CA GLY A 677 -27.84 6.24 39.19
C GLY A 677 -28.23 6.46 37.73
N ALA A 678 -27.82 7.57 37.11
CA ALA A 678 -28.09 7.86 35.70
C ALA A 678 -26.93 7.37 34.81
N GLN A 679 -27.24 7.01 33.56
CA GLN A 679 -26.23 6.54 32.61
C GLN A 679 -25.36 7.72 32.15
N ILE A 680 -24.04 7.64 32.36
CA ILE A 680 -23.09 8.71 32.01
C ILE A 680 -22.61 8.51 30.56
N THR A 681 -22.61 9.57 29.75
CA THR A 681 -22.20 9.55 28.33
C THR A 681 -20.99 10.45 28.01
N ASP A 682 -20.25 10.95 29.01
CA ASP A 682 -19.12 11.86 28.77
C ASP A 682 -17.73 11.19 28.91
N LEU A 683 -16.80 11.61 28.05
CA LEU A 683 -15.67 10.84 27.52
C LEU A 683 -14.30 11.15 28.12
N LYS A 684 -14.21 12.04 29.13
CA LYS A 684 -12.92 12.64 29.53
C LYS A 684 -12.43 12.39 30.95
N HIS A 685 -12.89 11.35 31.65
CA HIS A 685 -12.38 11.05 32.99
C HIS A 685 -11.84 9.61 33.09
N ARG A 686 -10.58 9.48 33.52
CA ARG A 686 -10.01 8.23 34.05
C ARG A 686 -10.97 7.70 35.13
N ILE A 687 -11.30 6.42 35.05
CA ILE A 687 -12.09 5.73 36.07
C ILE A 687 -11.24 5.73 37.35
N PRO A 688 -11.68 6.32 38.49
CA PRO A 688 -11.03 6.05 39.76
C PRO A 688 -11.22 4.57 40.08
N SER A 689 -10.23 3.93 40.69
CA SER A 689 -10.33 2.56 41.19
C SER A 689 -11.67 2.33 41.88
N ALA A 690 -12.53 1.50 41.31
CA ALA A 690 -13.83 1.19 41.89
C ALA A 690 -13.65 0.04 42.88
N THR A 691 -13.60 0.35 44.17
CA THR A 691 -13.81 -0.65 45.22
C THR A 691 -15.29 -0.96 45.29
N VAL A 692 -15.68 -2.18 44.92
CA VAL A 692 -17.07 -2.63 45.00
C VAL A 692 -17.36 -2.99 46.46
N PHE A 693 -18.23 -2.20 47.11
CA PHE A 693 -18.75 -2.53 48.43
C PHE A 693 -20.03 -3.36 48.27
N PHE A 694 -20.07 -4.55 48.89
CA PHE A 694 -21.30 -5.33 49.02
C PHE A 694 -21.99 -4.94 50.33
N HIS A 695 -23.15 -4.30 50.22
CA HIS A 695 -24.01 -4.05 51.37
C HIS A 695 -24.92 -5.25 51.60
N SER A 696 -24.90 -5.80 52.81
CA SER A 696 -25.95 -6.69 53.29
C SER A 696 -27.18 -5.83 53.60
N GLU A 697 -28.26 -5.97 52.86
CA GLU A 697 -29.55 -5.46 53.30
C GLU A 697 -30.20 -6.51 54.20
N ASP A 698 -30.34 -6.18 55.47
CA ASP A 698 -31.39 -6.75 56.29
C ASP A 698 -32.21 -5.63 56.95
N GLU A 699 -33.51 -5.91 57.01
CA GLU A 699 -34.58 -5.16 57.70
C GLU A 699 -35.14 -3.85 57.09
N GLY A 700 -36.27 -4.00 56.36
CA GLY A 700 -37.57 -3.71 56.98
C GLY A 700 -38.17 -2.28 56.92
N LYS A 701 -39.34 -2.22 56.26
CA LYS A 701 -40.55 -1.42 56.58
C LYS A 701 -40.61 0.10 56.23
N LYS A 702 -41.59 0.34 55.33
CA LYS A 702 -42.72 1.30 55.39
C LYS A 702 -42.50 2.83 55.20
N SER A 703 -43.51 3.37 54.51
CA SER A 703 -44.19 4.69 54.61
C SER A 703 -43.73 5.89 53.76
N ARG A 704 -44.50 6.16 52.68
CA ARG A 704 -45.39 7.32 52.44
C ARG A 704 -44.94 8.69 53.02
N VAL A 705 -44.93 9.76 52.20
CA VAL A 705 -45.64 11.07 52.43
C VAL A 705 -45.56 12.04 51.22
N GLN A 706 -46.76 12.39 50.74
CA GLN A 706 -47.34 13.66 50.23
C GLN A 706 -46.54 14.76 49.50
N ARG A 707 -47.14 15.16 48.36
CA ARG A 707 -47.60 16.51 47.93
C ARG A 707 -47.00 17.76 48.61
N LYS A 708 -46.65 18.72 47.75
CA LYS A 708 -47.20 20.11 47.73
C LYS A 708 -46.89 20.74 46.37
N GLU A 709 -47.88 20.97 45.49
CA GLU A 709 -48.73 22.17 45.41
C GLU A 709 -47.97 23.51 45.38
N GLY A 710 -48.18 24.29 44.32
CA GLY A 710 -47.75 25.68 44.22
C GLY A 710 -47.94 26.25 42.81
N SER A 711 -49.16 26.68 42.53
CA SER A 711 -49.68 27.22 41.27
C SER A 711 -49.42 28.73 41.09
N VAL A 712 -49.74 29.24 39.88
CA VAL A 712 -50.26 30.61 39.58
C VAL A 712 -49.20 31.75 39.57
N VAL A 713 -49.14 32.75 38.68
CA VAL A 713 -49.91 33.20 37.49
C VAL A 713 -49.08 34.28 36.73
N THR A 714 -49.34 34.39 35.43
CA THR A 714 -49.25 35.53 34.48
C THR A 714 -49.25 36.95 35.13
N THR A 715 -48.55 37.99 34.63
CA THR A 715 -49.05 38.97 33.64
C THR A 715 -48.10 40.21 33.52
N ILE A 716 -47.76 40.59 32.29
CA ILE A 716 -47.67 41.93 31.66
C ILE A 716 -47.73 43.19 32.56
N LYS A 717 -46.76 44.13 32.42
CA LYS A 717 -46.99 45.53 31.94
C LYS A 717 -45.76 46.43 31.91
N ALA A 718 -45.91 47.43 31.05
CA ALA A 718 -44.95 48.39 30.55
C ALA A 718 -44.76 49.66 31.41
N SER A 719 -43.71 50.39 31.00
CA SER A 719 -43.52 51.86 31.01
C SER A 719 -43.17 52.57 32.31
N GLN A 720 -42.16 53.44 32.28
CA GLN A 720 -42.26 54.93 32.36
C GLN A 720 -40.83 55.59 32.47
N ILE A 721 -40.44 56.54 31.58
CA ILE A 721 -40.43 58.04 31.73
C ILE A 721 -39.11 58.55 32.39
N GLN A 722 -38.35 59.62 32.03
CA GLN A 722 -38.46 60.78 31.11
C GLN A 722 -37.11 61.59 31.02
N HIS A 723 -36.98 62.39 29.93
CA HIS A 723 -36.36 63.74 29.75
C HIS A 723 -34.84 64.00 30.02
N LYS A 724 -34.11 64.85 29.27
CA LYS A 724 -34.35 66.19 28.63
C LYS A 724 -33.47 66.40 27.36
N LYS A 725 -34.05 66.90 26.23
CA LYS A 725 -33.90 68.24 25.56
C LYS A 725 -32.47 68.64 25.13
N GLY A 726 -32.15 69.20 23.96
CA GLY A 726 -32.81 69.81 22.77
C GLY A 726 -31.66 70.25 21.81
N GLY A 727 -31.77 70.73 20.57
CA GLY A 727 -32.85 71.30 19.78
C GLY A 727 -32.44 71.52 18.29
N LYS A 728 -33.45 71.97 17.55
CA LYS A 728 -33.70 72.15 16.10
C LYS A 728 -32.73 72.95 15.19
N ARG A 729 -32.67 72.49 13.92
CA ARG A 729 -32.96 73.14 12.60
C ARG A 729 -31.95 74.07 11.84
N LYS A 730 -31.74 73.64 10.58
CA LYS A 730 -31.83 74.33 9.25
C LYS A 730 -30.74 75.32 8.77
N ALA A 731 -30.10 74.89 7.66
CA ALA A 731 -30.04 75.49 6.32
C ALA A 731 -29.15 76.72 5.99
N LYS A 732 -28.41 76.53 4.88
CA LYS A 732 -28.19 77.40 3.70
C LYS A 732 -26.92 78.29 3.57
N THR A 733 -26.17 77.96 2.51
CA THR A 733 -25.51 78.82 1.48
C THR A 733 -24.24 79.65 1.72
N ARG A 734 -23.20 79.26 0.95
CA ARG A 734 -22.34 79.99 -0.04
C ARG A 734 -21.38 81.15 0.36
N HIS A 735 -20.14 80.97 -0.14
CA HIS A 735 -19.15 81.93 -0.70
C HIS A 735 -18.51 82.96 0.27
N VAL A 736 -17.29 83.50 0.12
CA VAL A 736 -16.09 83.42 -0.76
C VAL A 736 -14.99 84.27 -0.07
N GLY A 737 -13.70 84.01 -0.36
CA GLY A 737 -12.57 84.94 -0.15
C GLY A 737 -11.33 84.22 0.42
N GLU A 738 -10.34 83.78 -0.38
CA GLU A 738 -9.23 84.49 -1.07
C GLU A 738 -8.04 84.94 -0.19
N SER A 739 -6.86 84.85 -0.81
CA SER A 739 -5.47 85.16 -0.38
C SER A 739 -4.73 84.03 0.39
N SER A 740 -3.44 83.72 0.18
CA SER A 740 -2.44 83.87 -0.91
C SER A 740 -1.14 83.24 -0.39
N ASP A 741 -0.40 82.49 -1.23
CA ASP A 741 0.99 82.01 -1.07
C ASP A 741 1.34 81.12 0.14
N SER A 742 2.19 80.09 0.08
CA SER A 742 3.04 79.48 -0.96
C SER A 742 3.43 78.09 -0.42
N GLY A 743 3.39 77.03 -1.25
CA GLY A 743 3.72 75.67 -0.83
C GLY A 743 3.83 74.69 -2.01
N PRO A 744 4.72 73.68 -1.96
CA PRO A 744 5.21 72.93 -3.12
C PRO A 744 4.15 72.03 -3.76
N PRO A 745 4.32 71.62 -5.02
CA PRO A 745 3.22 71.29 -5.91
C PRO A 745 2.54 69.97 -5.54
N VAL A 746 1.28 70.05 -5.15
CA VAL A 746 0.32 68.95 -5.24
C VAL A 746 0.13 68.63 -6.72
N LYS A 747 0.73 67.52 -7.17
CA LYS A 747 0.37 66.92 -8.46
C LYS A 747 -1.09 66.48 -8.37
N ARG A 748 -1.91 67.02 -9.28
CA ARG A 748 -3.24 66.48 -9.64
C ARG A 748 -3.17 64.94 -9.67
N PRO A 749 -4.21 64.21 -9.21
CA PRO A 749 -4.27 62.79 -9.49
C PRO A 749 -4.27 62.66 -11.01
N LYS A 750 -3.14 62.19 -11.54
CA LYS A 750 -3.08 61.73 -12.92
C LYS A 750 -4.16 60.67 -13.03
N GLN A 751 -5.05 60.82 -14.01
CA GLN A 751 -5.59 59.68 -14.73
C GLN A 751 -4.38 58.88 -15.25
N GLY A 752 -3.82 58.03 -14.39
CA GLY A 752 -2.94 56.97 -14.80
C GLY A 752 -3.86 55.82 -15.18
N SER A 753 -3.70 55.30 -16.40
CA SER A 753 -4.30 54.01 -16.75
C SER A 753 -3.96 53.02 -15.64
N ALA A 754 -4.96 52.60 -14.86
CA ALA A 754 -4.76 51.61 -13.81
C ALA A 754 -4.10 50.38 -14.46
N ARG A 755 -2.89 50.03 -13.99
CA ARG A 755 -2.16 48.86 -14.49
C ARG A 755 -3.04 47.65 -14.16
N ARG A 756 -3.45 46.91 -15.20
CA ARG A 756 -4.23 45.67 -15.02
C ARG A 756 -3.42 44.69 -14.15
N PRO A 757 -3.98 44.17 -13.05
CA PRO A 757 -3.25 43.24 -12.19
C PRO A 757 -2.98 41.94 -12.96
N LEU A 758 -1.76 41.42 -12.80
CA LEU A 758 -1.31 40.17 -13.39
C LEU A 758 -1.38 39.06 -12.34
N VAL A 759 -2.32 38.13 -12.55
CA VAL A 759 -2.61 37.04 -11.63
C VAL A 759 -2.07 35.74 -12.21
N LEU A 760 -1.29 35.01 -11.42
CA LEU A 760 -0.81 33.68 -11.74
C LEU A 760 -1.59 32.65 -10.92
N LEU A 761 -2.50 31.94 -11.56
CA LEU A 761 -3.24 30.82 -11.00
C LEU A 761 -2.42 29.54 -11.17
N LEU A 762 -2.06 28.90 -10.06
CA LEU A 762 -1.34 27.64 -10.09
C LEU A 762 -2.31 26.47 -10.07
N ASN A 763 -2.51 25.85 -11.22
CA ASN A 763 -3.30 24.63 -11.37
C ASN A 763 -2.45 23.49 -11.96
N ASP A 764 -2.87 22.26 -11.70
CA ASP A 764 -2.40 21.05 -12.40
C ASP A 764 -3.13 20.86 -13.74
N GLU A 765 -4.40 21.27 -13.81
CA GLU A 765 -5.27 21.13 -14.97
C GLU A 765 -6.16 22.34 -15.23
N TYR A 766 -6.72 22.42 -16.43
CA TYR A 766 -7.74 23.41 -16.79
C TYR A 766 -9.00 22.72 -17.33
N GLY A 767 -10.16 23.32 -17.08
CA GLY A 767 -11.47 22.82 -17.51
C GLY A 767 -12.34 22.31 -16.37
N THR A 768 -13.53 21.80 -16.72
CA THR A 768 -14.57 21.37 -15.76
C THR A 768 -14.84 19.87 -15.75
N ARG A 769 -14.18 19.10 -16.64
CA ARG A 769 -14.42 17.67 -16.86
C ARG A 769 -14.31 16.81 -15.60
N LYS A 770 -13.39 17.14 -14.69
CA LYS A 770 -13.22 16.42 -13.43
C LYS A 770 -14.12 16.97 -12.31
N GLY A 771 -14.71 18.16 -12.47
CA GLY A 771 -15.56 18.85 -11.48
C GLY A 771 -14.80 19.33 -10.23
N GLY A 772 -15.50 19.91 -9.25
CA GLY A 772 -14.92 20.23 -7.93
C GLY A 772 -13.94 21.41 -7.95
N ILE A 773 -12.69 21.16 -7.54
CA ILE A 773 -11.63 22.19 -7.39
C ILE A 773 -11.36 22.92 -8.72
N SER A 774 -11.15 22.18 -9.81
CA SER A 774 -10.85 22.79 -11.11
C SER A 774 -12.00 23.68 -11.63
N THR A 775 -13.26 23.35 -11.32
CA THR A 775 -14.42 24.22 -11.60
C THR A 775 -14.33 25.54 -10.84
N VAL A 776 -14.04 25.51 -9.54
CA VAL A 776 -13.91 26.74 -8.73
C VAL A 776 -12.74 27.58 -9.20
N ASN A 777 -11.60 26.96 -9.52
CA ASN A 777 -10.42 27.68 -9.96
C ASN A 777 -10.64 28.35 -11.33
N ARG A 778 -11.32 27.65 -12.25
CA ARG A 778 -11.76 28.23 -13.52
C ARG A 778 -12.69 29.42 -13.27
N GLN A 779 -13.69 29.28 -12.39
CA GLN A 779 -14.61 30.38 -12.05
C GLN A 779 -13.88 31.61 -11.50
N ILE A 780 -12.92 31.43 -10.60
CA ILE A 780 -12.08 32.52 -10.08
C ILE A 780 -11.34 33.20 -11.23
N GLY A 781 -10.67 32.42 -12.09
CA GLY A 781 -9.95 32.94 -13.24
C GLY A 781 -10.83 33.72 -14.21
N CYS A 782 -11.96 33.15 -14.61
CA CYS A 782 -12.93 33.79 -15.52
C CYS A 782 -13.46 35.10 -14.91
N PHE A 783 -13.78 35.09 -13.61
CA PHE A 783 -14.31 36.27 -12.94
C PHE A 783 -13.29 37.40 -12.88
N LEU A 784 -12.03 37.10 -12.51
CA LEU A 784 -10.95 38.08 -12.49
C LEU A 784 -10.64 38.62 -13.90
N ALA A 785 -10.59 37.74 -14.91
CA ALA A 785 -10.38 38.13 -16.30
C ALA A 785 -11.50 39.04 -16.82
N SER A 786 -12.77 38.71 -16.51
CA SER A 786 -13.95 39.52 -16.89
C SER A 786 -13.94 40.93 -16.29
N LYS A 787 -13.24 41.12 -15.17
CA LYS A 787 -13.08 42.41 -14.46
C LYS A 787 -11.77 43.13 -14.83
N GLY A 788 -11.05 42.62 -15.82
CA GLY A 788 -9.91 43.30 -16.43
C GLY A 788 -8.53 42.87 -15.90
N ALA A 789 -8.44 41.84 -15.07
CA ALA A 789 -7.14 41.23 -14.73
C ALA A 789 -6.54 40.50 -15.92
N LYS A 790 -5.21 40.45 -16.02
CA LYS A 790 -4.52 39.51 -16.90
C LYS A 790 -4.27 38.23 -16.11
N VAL A 791 -4.86 37.12 -16.54
CA VAL A 791 -4.79 35.84 -15.83
C VAL A 791 -3.92 34.85 -16.60
N LEU A 792 -2.86 34.39 -15.95
CA LEU A 792 -2.05 33.25 -16.36
C LEU A 792 -2.47 32.04 -15.55
N CYS A 793 -2.64 30.89 -16.18
CA CYS A 793 -3.03 29.65 -15.50
C CYS A 793 -2.04 28.55 -15.86
N THR A 794 -1.34 28.00 -14.88
CA THR A 794 -0.45 26.86 -15.14
C THR A 794 -1.27 25.59 -15.35
N VAL A 795 -0.79 24.73 -16.24
CA VAL A 795 -1.36 23.41 -16.49
C VAL A 795 -0.24 22.43 -16.82
N LEU A 796 -0.34 21.19 -16.35
CA LEU A 796 0.60 20.13 -16.73
C LEU A 796 0.33 19.65 -18.15
N ASN A 797 -0.95 19.53 -18.50
CA ASN A 797 -1.44 19.21 -19.83
C ASN A 797 -2.83 19.85 -20.06
N ALA A 798 -3.24 19.93 -21.32
CA ALA A 798 -4.56 20.45 -21.69
C ALA A 798 -5.03 19.80 -23.00
N THR A 799 -6.31 19.42 -23.05
CA THR A 799 -6.94 18.98 -24.30
C THR A 799 -7.20 20.18 -25.22
N GLN A 800 -7.54 19.93 -26.50
CA GLN A 800 -7.88 21.03 -27.41
C GLN A 800 -9.09 21.84 -26.89
N GLN A 801 -10.10 21.14 -26.34
CA GLN A 801 -11.25 21.80 -25.72
C GLN A 801 -10.83 22.72 -24.57
N ASP A 802 -9.89 22.29 -23.72
CA ASP A 802 -9.43 23.11 -22.58
C ASP A 802 -8.70 24.38 -23.06
N LYS A 803 -7.99 24.30 -24.19
CA LYS A 803 -7.34 25.47 -24.81
C LYS A 803 -8.37 26.44 -25.40
N ASP A 804 -9.41 25.91 -26.05
CA ASP A 804 -10.48 26.72 -26.65
C ASP A 804 -11.34 27.40 -25.55
N ASP A 805 -11.63 26.66 -24.47
CA ASP A 805 -12.27 27.19 -23.26
C ASP A 805 -11.43 28.30 -22.64
N ALA A 806 -10.12 28.08 -22.44
CA ALA A 806 -9.23 29.08 -21.84
C ALA A 806 -9.16 30.37 -22.68
N ALA A 807 -9.08 30.22 -24.01
CA ALA A 807 -9.10 31.36 -24.93
C ALA A 807 -10.42 32.13 -24.84
N THR A 808 -11.55 31.43 -24.77
CA THR A 808 -12.90 32.03 -24.61
C THR A 808 -13.02 32.77 -23.27
N ASP A 809 -12.42 32.22 -22.22
CA ASP A 809 -12.43 32.77 -20.87
C ASP A 809 -11.43 33.92 -20.66
N GLY A 810 -10.60 34.23 -21.67
CA GLY A 810 -9.56 35.25 -21.59
C GLY A 810 -8.38 34.86 -20.68
N ILE A 811 -8.14 33.56 -20.51
CA ILE A 811 -7.08 33.00 -19.67
C ILE A 811 -5.95 32.47 -20.55
N GLN A 812 -4.73 32.88 -20.24
CA GLN A 812 -3.53 32.37 -20.92
C GLN A 812 -3.01 31.13 -20.18
N LEU A 813 -3.06 29.97 -20.83
CA LEU A 813 -2.46 28.75 -20.31
C LEU A 813 -0.93 28.81 -20.39
N VAL A 814 -0.27 28.34 -19.33
CA VAL A 814 1.20 28.23 -19.25
C VAL A 814 1.54 26.77 -19.02
N PHE A 815 2.30 26.20 -19.96
CA PHE A 815 2.72 24.81 -19.93
C PHE A 815 4.18 24.69 -19.44
N PRO A 816 4.56 23.59 -18.81
CA PRO A 816 5.96 23.28 -18.59
C PRO A 816 6.66 23.01 -19.93
N THR A 817 7.91 23.46 -20.04
CA THR A 817 8.79 23.17 -21.17
C THR A 817 9.44 21.80 -20.97
N PRO A 818 9.17 20.81 -21.86
CA PRO A 818 9.90 19.55 -21.84
C PRO A 818 11.34 19.78 -22.31
N PHE A 819 12.28 19.02 -21.76
CA PHE A 819 13.66 18.99 -22.26
C PHE A 819 13.83 17.75 -23.13
N GLU A 820 14.48 17.87 -24.30
CA GLU A 820 14.61 16.78 -25.28
C GLU A 820 15.21 15.48 -24.73
N ARG A 821 15.95 15.55 -23.60
CA ARG A 821 16.59 14.40 -22.93
C ARG A 821 16.00 14.05 -21.58
N ASP A 822 14.90 14.68 -21.17
CA ASP A 822 14.23 14.37 -19.91
C ASP A 822 12.96 13.53 -20.18
N PRO A 823 12.97 12.22 -19.87
CA PRO A 823 11.86 11.33 -20.18
C PRO A 823 10.69 11.45 -19.20
N ARG A 824 10.82 12.24 -18.12
CA ARG A 824 9.77 12.39 -17.10
C ARG A 824 8.58 13.15 -17.69
N GLU A 825 7.37 12.70 -17.36
CA GLU A 825 6.15 13.43 -17.68
C GLU A 825 5.98 14.66 -16.76
N ALA A 826 5.27 15.67 -17.25
CA ALA A 826 4.99 16.87 -16.48
C ALA A 826 4.22 16.56 -15.18
N GLU A 827 4.81 16.92 -14.04
CA GLU A 827 4.26 16.68 -12.71
C GLU A 827 4.24 17.95 -11.84
N LEU A 828 3.45 17.94 -10.76
CA LEU A 828 3.30 19.07 -9.83
C LEU A 828 4.63 19.48 -9.16
N TYR A 829 5.57 18.54 -9.01
CA TYR A 829 6.89 18.85 -8.45
C TYR A 829 7.68 19.82 -9.31
N TRP A 830 7.49 19.81 -10.64
CA TRP A 830 8.16 20.78 -11.51
C TRP A 830 7.68 22.20 -11.26
N LEU A 831 6.41 22.37 -10.89
CA LEU A 831 5.86 23.67 -10.51
C LEU A 831 6.36 24.12 -9.14
N THR A 832 6.75 23.18 -8.29
CA THR A 832 7.18 23.42 -6.91
C THR A 832 8.67 23.70 -6.81
N PHE A 833 9.52 22.89 -7.44
CA PHE A 833 10.97 22.91 -7.27
C PHE A 833 11.72 23.35 -8.53
N ASP A 834 11.17 23.05 -9.72
CA ASP A 834 11.83 23.32 -11.00
C ASP A 834 11.21 24.51 -11.77
N HIS A 835 10.42 25.35 -11.10
CA HIS A 835 9.63 26.37 -11.80
C HIS A 835 10.49 27.39 -12.56
N GLN A 836 11.75 27.57 -12.19
CA GLN A 836 12.68 28.48 -12.87
C GLN A 836 13.11 27.94 -14.25
N THR A 837 13.34 26.64 -14.36
CA THR A 837 13.85 25.99 -15.57
C THR A 837 12.72 25.47 -16.45
N ARG A 838 11.66 24.93 -15.85
CA ARG A 838 10.52 24.31 -16.53
C ARG A 838 9.45 25.29 -16.98
N TYR A 839 9.37 26.46 -16.36
CA TYR A 839 8.41 27.49 -16.76
C TYR A 839 9.15 28.78 -17.15
N PRO A 840 10.00 28.74 -18.20
CA PRO A 840 10.78 29.90 -18.63
C PRO A 840 9.88 31.03 -19.16
N ASP A 841 8.73 30.69 -19.73
CA ASP A 841 7.77 31.62 -20.32
C ASP A 841 6.94 32.41 -19.28
N LEU A 842 7.10 32.11 -17.99
CA LEU A 842 6.51 32.93 -16.95
C LEU A 842 7.14 34.33 -16.98
N PRO A 843 6.32 35.39 -16.86
CA PRO A 843 6.78 36.78 -16.94
C PRO A 843 7.79 37.08 -15.82
N SER A 844 8.57 38.14 -15.99
CA SER A 844 9.53 38.60 -14.97
C SER A 844 8.86 39.18 -13.71
N HIS A 845 7.56 39.42 -13.75
CA HIS A 845 6.77 40.01 -12.68
C HIS A 845 5.35 39.45 -12.69
N VAL A 846 4.80 39.15 -11.51
CA VAL A 846 3.37 38.88 -11.27
C VAL A 846 2.92 39.67 -10.03
N ASP A 847 1.68 40.16 -10.03
CA ASP A 847 1.12 40.91 -8.89
C ASP A 847 0.58 39.95 -7.81
N PHE A 848 0.00 38.83 -8.23
CA PHE A 848 -0.63 37.84 -7.36
C PHE A 848 -0.29 36.41 -7.79
N ILE A 849 -0.06 35.55 -6.80
CA ILE A 849 0.07 34.10 -6.98
C ILE A 849 -1.10 33.46 -6.23
N VAL A 850 -1.84 32.58 -6.91
CA VAL A 850 -2.98 31.88 -6.30
C VAL A 850 -2.70 30.38 -6.29
N GLY A 851 -2.67 29.80 -5.09
CA GLY A 851 -2.56 28.35 -4.87
C GLY A 851 -3.86 27.78 -4.31
N HIS A 852 -4.02 26.46 -4.45
CA HIS A 852 -5.22 25.75 -4.03
C HIS A 852 -4.85 24.56 -3.16
N VAL A 853 -5.39 24.52 -1.95
CA VAL A 853 -5.07 23.48 -0.95
C VAL A 853 -5.79 22.16 -1.28
N PRO A 854 -5.11 21.00 -1.22
CA PRO A 854 -3.68 20.80 -0.91
C PRO A 854 -2.80 20.63 -2.16
N ILE A 855 -3.34 20.84 -3.37
CA ILE A 855 -2.72 20.42 -4.63
C ILE A 855 -1.55 21.33 -5.02
N THR A 856 -1.78 22.64 -5.02
CA THR A 856 -0.81 23.65 -5.51
C THR A 856 -0.43 24.67 -4.45
N SER A 857 -0.87 24.49 -3.20
CA SER A 857 -0.57 25.43 -2.11
C SER A 857 0.93 25.56 -1.85
N HIS A 858 1.65 24.44 -1.83
CA HIS A 858 3.09 24.44 -1.60
C HIS A 858 3.84 25.04 -2.80
N ALA A 859 3.42 24.71 -4.02
CA ALA A 859 3.97 25.31 -5.24
C ALA A 859 3.78 26.83 -5.25
N ALA A 860 2.62 27.33 -4.82
CA ALA A 860 2.35 28.77 -4.74
C ALA A 860 3.23 29.48 -3.72
N ARG A 861 3.48 28.82 -2.57
CA ARG A 861 4.44 29.30 -1.57
C ARG A 861 5.85 29.37 -2.15
N ARG A 862 6.32 28.33 -2.84
CA ARG A 862 7.65 28.30 -3.48
C ARG A 862 7.79 29.34 -4.60
N MET A 863 6.74 29.54 -5.39
CA MET A 863 6.72 30.53 -6.47
C MET A 863 6.90 31.98 -5.94
N LYS A 864 6.63 32.23 -4.64
CA LYS A 864 6.92 33.51 -3.97
C LYS A 864 8.43 33.80 -3.92
N GLU A 865 9.28 32.78 -3.92
CA GLU A 865 10.75 32.94 -4.02
C GLU A 865 11.15 33.56 -5.37
N ARG A 866 10.46 33.17 -6.47
CA ARG A 866 10.66 33.75 -7.81
C ARG A 866 10.04 35.15 -7.93
N PHE A 867 8.92 35.40 -7.25
CA PHE A 867 8.21 36.67 -7.29
C PHE A 867 8.00 37.25 -5.88
N PRO A 868 9.06 37.74 -5.22
CA PRO A 868 8.99 38.16 -3.82
C PRO A 868 8.05 39.35 -3.57
N GLY A 869 7.73 40.13 -4.61
CA GLY A 869 6.77 41.24 -4.54
C GLY A 869 5.30 40.83 -4.76
N ALA A 870 5.02 39.57 -5.10
CA ALA A 870 3.66 39.11 -5.37
C ALA A 870 2.91 38.79 -4.07
N LYS A 871 1.62 39.12 -4.02
CA LYS A 871 0.74 38.67 -2.93
C LYS A 871 0.35 37.21 -3.15
N LEU A 872 0.57 36.39 -2.12
CA LEU A 872 0.21 34.98 -2.09
C LEU A 872 -1.21 34.81 -1.57
N VAL A 873 -2.09 34.28 -2.42
CA VAL A 873 -3.48 33.96 -2.10
C VAL A 873 -3.62 32.44 -2.07
N GLN A 874 -4.18 31.89 -1.00
CA GLN A 874 -4.47 30.45 -0.90
C GLN A 874 -5.99 30.22 -0.86
N VAL A 875 -6.47 29.26 -1.65
CA VAL A 875 -7.88 28.86 -1.66
C VAL A 875 -8.03 27.46 -1.07
N THR A 876 -8.80 27.32 0.00
CA THR A 876 -9.04 26.04 0.68
C THR A 876 -10.32 25.38 0.20
N HIS A 877 -10.22 24.16 -0.30
CA HIS A 877 -11.34 23.39 -0.87
C HIS A 877 -11.69 22.12 -0.09
N VAL A 878 -10.86 21.72 0.88
CA VAL A 878 -10.99 20.46 1.60
C VAL A 878 -10.77 20.66 3.09
N MET A 879 -11.22 19.70 3.90
CA MET A 879 -10.89 19.57 5.31
C MET A 879 -10.41 18.12 5.49
N PRO A 880 -9.09 17.87 5.66
CA PRO A 880 -8.56 16.52 5.72
C PRO A 880 -9.21 15.68 6.83
N GLU A 881 -9.39 16.28 8.02
CA GLU A 881 -9.99 15.61 9.19
C GLU A 881 -11.41 15.08 8.92
N ASP A 882 -12.22 15.79 8.14
CA ASP A 882 -13.59 15.39 7.81
C ASP A 882 -13.66 14.46 6.60
N THR A 883 -12.76 14.62 5.62
CA THR A 883 -12.90 13.96 4.31
C THR A 883 -11.98 12.77 4.11
N SER A 884 -10.77 12.76 4.68
CA SER A 884 -9.77 11.72 4.44
C SER A 884 -10.12 10.41 5.16
N GLN A 885 -10.93 10.45 6.23
CA GLN A 885 -11.45 9.26 6.94
C GLN A 885 -12.22 8.30 6.02
N TYR A 886 -12.74 8.79 4.89
CA TYR A 886 -13.51 8.00 3.95
C TYR A 886 -12.71 7.61 2.68
N LYS A 887 -11.40 7.88 2.63
CA LYS A 887 -10.52 7.70 1.46
C LYS A 887 -9.52 6.54 1.55
N GLY A 888 -9.67 5.66 2.55
CA GLY A 888 -8.83 4.48 2.76
C GLY A 888 -7.73 4.68 3.81
N ASP A 889 -7.21 3.58 4.35
CA ASP A 889 -6.39 3.55 5.57
C ASP A 889 -5.12 4.41 5.48
N ASP A 890 -4.39 4.36 4.35
CA ASP A 890 -3.21 5.21 4.13
C ASP A 890 -3.52 6.71 4.23
N ARG A 891 -4.69 7.14 3.73
CA ARG A 891 -5.11 8.54 3.81
C ARG A 891 -5.51 8.91 5.23
N VAL A 892 -6.06 7.97 6.01
CA VAL A 892 -6.43 8.18 7.42
C VAL A 892 -5.19 8.36 8.28
N LEU A 893 -4.20 7.47 8.13
CA LEU A 893 -2.94 7.52 8.89
C LEU A 893 -2.15 8.82 8.65
N ASN A 894 -2.32 9.44 7.47
CA ASN A 894 -1.63 10.67 7.08
C ASN A 894 -2.41 11.98 7.37
N ILE A 895 -3.60 11.93 7.99
CA ILE A 895 -4.43 13.14 8.24
C ILE A 895 -3.67 14.20 9.03
N GLY A 896 -2.96 13.79 10.09
CA GLY A 896 -2.21 14.71 10.95
C GLY A 896 -1.10 15.42 10.17
N GLN A 897 -0.32 14.66 9.38
CA GLN A 897 0.75 15.22 8.55
C GLN A 897 0.19 16.10 7.42
N GLU A 898 -0.86 15.67 6.72
CA GLU A 898 -1.52 16.47 5.67
C GLU A 898 -2.04 17.79 6.24
N SER A 899 -2.71 17.77 7.39
CA SER A 899 -3.24 18.97 8.05
C SER A 899 -2.12 19.92 8.48
N ASN A 900 -1.03 19.40 9.06
CA ASN A 900 0.13 20.20 9.44
C ASN A 900 0.80 20.85 8.23
N ASN A 901 0.97 20.13 7.12
CA ASN A 901 1.55 20.67 5.89
C ASN A 901 0.68 21.79 5.31
N ILE A 902 -0.64 21.61 5.31
CA ILE A 902 -1.58 22.65 4.87
C ILE A 902 -1.46 23.89 5.75
N LEU A 903 -1.46 23.73 7.08
CA LEU A 903 -1.34 24.86 8.00
C LEU A 903 0.00 25.57 7.84
N ASP A 904 1.09 24.84 7.58
CA ASP A 904 2.38 25.43 7.30
C ASP A 904 2.34 26.28 6.01
N ASP A 905 1.74 25.79 4.93
CA ASP A 905 1.56 26.58 3.70
C ASP A 905 0.70 27.83 3.93
N LEU A 906 -0.39 27.70 4.71
CA LEU A 906 -1.30 28.81 5.00
C LEU A 906 -0.65 29.91 5.85
N ARG A 907 0.34 29.60 6.70
CA ARG A 907 1.11 30.60 7.47
C ARG A 907 1.87 31.59 6.60
N HIS A 908 2.18 31.23 5.35
CA HIS A 908 2.90 32.09 4.42
C HIS A 908 1.99 32.87 3.46
N ALA A 909 0.69 32.59 3.48
CA ALA A 909 -0.29 33.30 2.66
C ALA A 909 -0.47 34.74 3.15
N ASP A 910 -0.71 35.67 2.23
CA ASP A 910 -1.10 37.04 2.55
C ASP A 910 -2.63 37.13 2.71
N VAL A 911 -3.38 36.33 1.93
CA VAL A 911 -4.84 36.22 1.99
C VAL A 911 -5.28 34.78 1.79
N MET A 912 -6.32 34.35 2.51
CA MET A 912 -6.94 33.04 2.38
C MET A 912 -8.42 33.15 2.04
N PHE A 913 -8.87 32.34 1.07
CA PHE A 913 -10.28 32.16 0.75
C PHE A 913 -10.70 30.72 1.05
N SER A 914 -11.79 30.55 1.80
CA SER A 914 -12.39 29.22 2.03
C SER A 914 -13.70 29.07 1.28
N VAL A 915 -13.84 27.96 0.53
CA VAL A 915 -15.02 27.72 -0.30
C VAL A 915 -16.21 27.31 0.55
N GLY A 916 -17.05 28.29 0.86
CA GLY A 916 -18.29 28.15 1.63
C GLY A 916 -18.13 28.07 3.15
N PRO A 917 -19.26 28.03 3.86
CA PRO A 917 -19.32 28.35 5.29
C PRO A 917 -18.78 27.25 6.20
N LEU A 918 -18.74 26.00 5.71
CA LEU A 918 -18.22 24.89 6.50
C LEU A 918 -16.69 24.95 6.56
N ILE A 919 -16.04 25.08 5.39
CA ILE A 919 -14.59 25.20 5.27
C ILE A 919 -14.09 26.50 5.92
N TYR A 920 -14.83 27.62 5.74
CA TYR A 920 -14.50 28.89 6.36
C TYR A 920 -14.47 28.80 7.89
N ASP A 921 -15.47 28.16 8.50
CA ASP A 921 -15.54 27.97 9.95
C ASP A 921 -14.38 27.10 10.47
N TYR A 922 -14.08 26.00 9.76
CA TYR A 922 -12.97 25.11 10.09
C TYR A 922 -11.62 25.82 10.08
N TYR A 923 -11.24 26.46 8.96
CA TYR A 923 -9.94 27.12 8.89
C TYR A 923 -9.87 28.39 9.73
N ARG A 924 -10.99 29.05 10.01
CA ARG A 924 -11.02 30.19 10.95
C ARG A 924 -10.62 29.74 12.35
N HIS A 925 -11.03 28.55 12.78
CA HIS A 925 -10.57 27.96 14.03
C HIS A 925 -9.08 27.60 13.96
N GLN A 926 -8.67 26.86 12.93
CA GLN A 926 -7.30 26.37 12.78
C GLN A 926 -6.25 27.48 12.63
N THR A 927 -6.65 28.64 12.11
CA THR A 927 -5.76 29.78 11.86
C THR A 927 -6.04 30.99 12.77
N ASN A 928 -6.79 30.80 13.86
CA ASN A 928 -7.18 31.88 14.76
C ASN A 928 -6.00 32.64 15.42
N GLN A 929 -4.83 32.01 15.51
CA GLN A 929 -3.59 32.61 16.00
C GLN A 929 -2.81 33.38 14.92
N LEU A 930 -3.19 33.24 13.64
CA LEU A 930 -2.51 33.89 12.52
C LEU A 930 -3.13 35.27 12.27
N THR A 931 -2.27 36.24 11.94
CA THR A 931 -2.68 37.56 11.43
C THR A 931 -2.96 37.49 9.93
N LEU A 932 -3.77 36.52 9.51
CA LEU A 932 -4.10 36.24 8.11
C LEU A 932 -5.47 36.84 7.74
N GLN A 933 -5.56 37.52 6.60
CA GLN A 933 -6.86 37.93 6.07
C GLN A 933 -7.60 36.70 5.55
N HIS A 934 -8.67 36.31 6.23
CA HIS A 934 -9.47 35.15 5.88
C HIS A 934 -10.86 35.56 5.42
N HIS A 935 -11.24 35.11 4.22
CA HIS A 935 -12.51 35.41 3.60
C HIS A 935 -13.27 34.13 3.21
N GLU A 936 -14.60 34.18 3.33
CA GLU A 936 -15.48 33.17 2.75
C GLU A 936 -15.66 33.45 1.25
N LEU A 937 -15.53 32.43 0.42
CA LEU A 937 -15.82 32.47 -1.02
C LEU A 937 -17.03 31.58 -1.31
N LEU A 938 -18.12 32.17 -1.80
CA LEU A 938 -19.32 31.43 -2.17
C LEU A 938 -19.35 31.23 -3.69
N PRO A 939 -19.31 29.98 -4.19
CA PRO A 939 -19.30 29.73 -5.63
C PRO A 939 -20.66 30.09 -6.25
N LYS A 940 -20.63 30.73 -7.42
CA LYS A 940 -21.80 30.97 -8.27
C LYS A 940 -22.05 29.72 -9.14
N PRO A 941 -23.30 29.28 -9.38
CA PRO A 941 -23.56 28.20 -10.33
C PRO A 941 -23.20 28.66 -11.76
N SER A 942 -22.69 27.76 -12.60
CA SER A 942 -22.41 28.11 -14.01
C SER A 942 -23.69 28.50 -14.76
N ASP A 943 -23.56 29.44 -15.70
CA ASP A 943 -24.70 29.98 -16.45
C ASP A 943 -25.44 28.89 -17.23
N ILE A 944 -24.77 27.81 -17.67
CA ILE A 944 -25.41 26.67 -18.34
C ILE A 944 -26.50 25.96 -17.50
N PHE A 945 -26.37 25.94 -16.17
CA PHE A 945 -27.39 25.39 -15.28
C PHE A 945 -28.46 26.45 -14.97
N ILE A 946 -28.05 27.71 -14.79
CA ILE A 946 -28.96 28.85 -14.59
C ILE A 946 -29.92 28.99 -15.78
N ASP A 947 -29.40 28.89 -16.99
CA ASP A 947 -30.14 29.02 -18.25
C ASP A 947 -30.89 27.74 -18.63
N MET A 948 -30.73 26.65 -17.86
CA MET A 948 -31.46 25.42 -18.12
C MET A 948 -32.96 25.66 -18.00
N LYS A 949 -33.65 25.46 -19.13
CA LYS A 949 -35.11 25.43 -19.22
C LYS A 949 -35.60 23.99 -19.06
N LEU A 950 -36.02 23.65 -17.84
CA LEU A 950 -36.64 22.36 -17.56
C LEU A 950 -38.07 22.31 -18.07
N LYS A 951 -38.41 21.20 -18.70
CA LYS A 951 -39.81 20.84 -18.95
C LYS A 951 -40.39 20.19 -17.69
N PRO A 952 -41.71 20.26 -17.48
CA PRO A 952 -42.36 19.45 -16.46
C PRO A 952 -41.99 17.97 -16.66
N PRO A 953 -41.95 17.17 -15.58
CA PRO A 953 -41.71 15.73 -15.68
C PRO A 953 -42.69 15.11 -16.66
N ALA A 954 -42.21 14.20 -17.52
CA ALA A 954 -43.09 13.45 -18.38
C ALA A 954 -44.04 12.58 -17.52
N ASP A 955 -45.29 12.48 -17.95
CA ASP A 955 -46.27 11.58 -17.32
C ASP A 955 -45.98 10.13 -17.76
N THR A 956 -44.87 9.60 -17.25
CA THR A 956 -44.38 8.26 -17.53
C THR A 956 -44.12 7.51 -16.23
N GLU A 957 -44.34 6.19 -16.26
CA GLU A 957 -43.98 5.29 -15.16
C GLU A 957 -42.47 5.22 -14.94
N THR A 958 -41.67 5.41 -16.00
CA THR A 958 -40.21 5.45 -15.88
C THR A 958 -39.79 6.69 -15.12
N LYS A 959 -38.96 6.49 -14.09
CA LYS A 959 -38.34 7.55 -13.27
C LYS A 959 -36.83 7.45 -13.31
N VAL A 960 -36.11 8.55 -13.17
CA VAL A 960 -34.64 8.61 -13.23
C VAL A 960 -34.07 9.26 -11.98
N VAL A 961 -33.23 8.53 -11.26
CA VAL A 961 -32.41 9.05 -10.17
C VAL A 961 -30.97 9.20 -10.68
N LEU A 962 -30.43 10.41 -10.63
CA LEU A 962 -29.06 10.71 -11.02
C LEU A 962 -28.18 10.89 -9.79
N SER A 963 -27.16 10.05 -9.64
CA SER A 963 -26.08 10.25 -8.68
C SER A 963 -24.82 10.70 -9.39
N ILE A 964 -24.12 11.67 -8.81
CA ILE A 964 -22.87 12.20 -9.38
C ILE A 964 -21.82 12.14 -8.28
N GLY A 965 -20.75 11.42 -8.52
CA GLY A 965 -19.70 11.21 -7.52
C GLY A 965 -18.51 10.49 -8.10
N ARG A 966 -17.31 10.91 -7.69
CA ARG A 966 -16.07 10.23 -8.06
C ARG A 966 -15.96 8.95 -7.23
N VAL A 967 -15.70 7.84 -7.90
CA VAL A 967 -15.29 6.59 -7.24
C VAL A 967 -13.84 6.34 -7.64
N LYS A 968 -12.92 6.38 -6.67
CA LYS A 968 -11.54 5.93 -6.83
C LYS A 968 -11.27 4.86 -5.79
N GLY A 969 -10.89 3.66 -6.22
CA GLY A 969 -10.61 2.54 -5.33
C GLY A 969 -11.78 2.21 -4.40
N VAL A 970 -11.53 2.19 -3.08
CA VAL A 970 -12.48 1.85 -2.02
C VAL A 970 -13.06 3.07 -1.29
N GLU A 971 -12.94 4.28 -1.85
CA GLU A 971 -13.42 5.53 -1.23
C GLU A 971 -14.95 5.50 -0.99
N ARG A 972 -15.36 5.72 0.26
CA ARG A 972 -16.77 5.75 0.70
C ARG A 972 -17.32 7.18 0.83
N LEU A 973 -16.50 8.20 0.60
CA LEU A 973 -16.81 9.61 0.86
C LEU A 973 -18.07 10.07 0.12
N LYS A 974 -18.16 9.79 -1.18
CA LYS A 974 -19.27 10.22 -2.03
C LYS A 974 -20.55 9.40 -1.84
N GLY A 975 -20.50 8.33 -1.04
CA GLY A 975 -21.67 7.54 -0.65
C GLY A 975 -22.26 6.70 -1.79
N VAL A 976 -21.45 6.19 -2.72
CA VAL A 976 -21.96 5.34 -3.82
C VAL A 976 -22.50 4.00 -3.32
N ASP A 977 -21.85 3.43 -2.31
CA ASP A 977 -22.35 2.30 -1.53
C ASP A 977 -23.70 2.61 -0.88
N LEU A 978 -23.82 3.77 -0.21
CA LEU A 978 -25.07 4.22 0.39
C LEU A 978 -26.17 4.46 -0.65
N ALA A 979 -25.81 4.99 -1.82
CA ALA A 979 -26.71 5.16 -2.96
C ALA A 979 -27.20 3.79 -3.47
N ALA A 980 -26.35 2.77 -3.54
CA ALA A 980 -26.74 1.43 -3.96
C ALA A 980 -27.79 0.82 -3.00
N THR A 981 -27.55 0.87 -1.68
CA THR A 981 -28.50 0.41 -0.66
C THR A 981 -29.82 1.16 -0.76
N THR A 982 -29.74 2.49 -0.91
CA THR A 982 -30.91 3.37 -1.07
C THR A 982 -31.72 3.00 -2.31
N MET A 983 -31.06 2.83 -3.45
CA MET A 983 -31.70 2.52 -4.73
C MET A 983 -32.32 1.13 -4.76
N GLY A 984 -31.74 0.15 -4.06
CA GLY A 984 -32.40 -1.15 -3.84
C GLY A 984 -33.78 -1.00 -3.18
N LYS A 985 -33.89 -0.18 -2.13
CA LYS A 985 -35.16 0.12 -1.46
C LYS A 985 -36.13 0.89 -2.37
N VAL A 986 -35.63 1.87 -3.13
CA VAL A 986 -36.46 2.66 -4.07
C VAL A 986 -37.02 1.79 -5.18
N ILE A 987 -36.18 1.00 -5.85
CA ILE A 987 -36.58 0.15 -7.00
C ILE A 987 -37.52 -0.96 -6.55
N ASN A 988 -37.38 -1.48 -5.34
CA ASN A 988 -38.34 -2.45 -4.78
C ASN A 988 -39.77 -1.88 -4.65
N ILE A 989 -39.91 -0.57 -4.43
CA ILE A 989 -41.22 0.09 -4.33
C ILE A 989 -41.67 0.68 -5.68
N LEU A 990 -40.72 1.17 -6.49
CA LEU A 990 -40.93 1.81 -7.79
C LEU A 990 -40.05 1.11 -8.85
N PRO A 991 -40.48 -0.05 -9.39
CA PRO A 991 -39.64 -0.93 -10.21
C PRO A 991 -39.22 -0.34 -11.56
N HIS A 992 -39.93 0.67 -12.06
CA HIS A 992 -39.58 1.38 -13.30
C HIS A 992 -38.55 2.52 -13.09
N THR A 993 -37.98 2.63 -11.89
CA THR A 993 -36.93 3.62 -11.59
C THR A 993 -35.59 3.18 -12.17
N LYS A 994 -34.90 4.08 -12.86
CA LYS A 994 -33.55 3.90 -13.41
C LYS A 994 -32.56 4.71 -12.57
N TRP A 995 -31.53 4.03 -12.07
CA TRP A 995 -30.40 4.70 -11.44
C TRP A 995 -29.32 5.00 -12.48
N ARG A 996 -28.91 6.26 -12.59
CA ARG A 996 -27.76 6.70 -13.41
C ARG A 996 -26.67 7.21 -12.49
N LEU A 997 -25.44 6.75 -12.69
CA LEU A 997 -24.30 7.10 -11.86
C LEU A 997 -23.18 7.67 -12.74
N ARG A 998 -22.92 8.97 -12.60
CA ARG A 998 -21.90 9.72 -13.34
C ARG A 998 -20.63 9.88 -12.50
N GLY A 999 -19.48 9.60 -13.10
CA GLY A 999 -18.16 9.73 -12.47
C GLY A 999 -17.37 8.42 -12.30
N ILE A 1000 -17.75 7.35 -13.04
CA ILE A 1000 -17.04 6.07 -13.05
C ILE A 1000 -16.11 5.99 -14.27
N ARG A 1001 -14.79 5.81 -14.07
CA ARG A 1001 -13.87 5.55 -15.20
C ARG A 1001 -14.05 4.12 -15.72
N ARG A 1002 -13.71 3.87 -16.99
CA ARG A 1002 -13.66 2.51 -17.55
C ARG A 1002 -12.79 1.59 -16.72
N ASP A 1003 -11.60 2.06 -16.35
CA ASP A 1003 -10.62 1.29 -15.58
C ASP A 1003 -11.10 1.00 -14.15
N ASP A 1004 -11.95 1.88 -13.59
CA ASP A 1004 -12.50 1.77 -12.22
C ASP A 1004 -13.87 1.05 -12.18
N PHE A 1005 -14.43 0.68 -13.33
CA PHE A 1005 -15.79 0.15 -13.41
C PHE A 1005 -15.94 -1.17 -12.66
N GLN A 1006 -14.95 -2.06 -12.73
CA GLN A 1006 -15.00 -3.35 -12.04
C GLN A 1006 -15.04 -3.19 -10.52
N ALA A 1007 -14.16 -2.34 -9.96
CA ALA A 1007 -14.15 -2.04 -8.53
C ALA A 1007 -15.44 -1.36 -8.07
N SER A 1008 -15.90 -0.35 -8.82
CA SER A 1008 -17.15 0.36 -8.54
C SER A 1008 -18.36 -0.59 -8.56
N ARG A 1009 -18.39 -1.53 -9.51
CA ARG A 1009 -19.43 -2.54 -9.62
C ARG A 1009 -19.43 -3.51 -8.44
N SER A 1010 -18.25 -3.98 -8.01
CA SER A 1010 -18.14 -4.85 -6.84
C SER A 1010 -18.62 -4.17 -5.56
N ILE A 1011 -18.32 -2.88 -5.37
CA ILE A 1011 -18.84 -2.09 -4.23
C ILE A 1011 -20.36 -2.01 -4.29
N ILE A 1012 -20.93 -1.69 -5.45
CA ILE A 1012 -22.38 -1.59 -5.62
C ILE A 1012 -23.05 -2.94 -5.33
N GLU A 1013 -22.55 -4.03 -5.93
CA GLU A 1013 -23.08 -5.40 -5.75
C GLU A 1013 -22.97 -5.89 -4.30
N ALA A 1014 -21.91 -5.55 -3.58
CA ALA A 1014 -21.77 -5.89 -2.16
C ALA A 1014 -22.76 -5.12 -1.25
N ASN A 1015 -23.23 -3.95 -1.70
CA ASN A 1015 -24.08 -3.05 -0.92
C ASN A 1015 -25.54 -3.03 -1.41
N THR A 1016 -25.97 -3.96 -2.25
CA THR A 1016 -27.39 -4.07 -2.61
C THR A 1016 -28.25 -4.72 -1.52
N GLY A 1017 -27.65 -5.20 -0.42
CA GLY A 1017 -28.33 -5.79 0.73
C GLY A 1017 -29.14 -7.04 0.34
N ARG A 1018 -30.44 -7.08 0.70
CA ARG A 1018 -31.35 -8.19 0.35
C ARG A 1018 -31.75 -8.21 -1.13
N PHE A 1019 -31.44 -7.15 -1.88
CA PHE A 1019 -31.77 -7.04 -3.29
C PHE A 1019 -30.62 -7.67 -4.08
N GLN A 1020 -30.84 -8.86 -4.65
CA GLN A 1020 -29.78 -9.62 -5.35
C GLN A 1020 -29.11 -8.84 -6.50
N PHE A 1021 -29.78 -7.82 -7.03
CA PHE A 1021 -29.25 -6.97 -8.10
C PHE A 1021 -29.95 -5.61 -8.14
N VAL A 1022 -29.18 -4.52 -8.22
CA VAL A 1022 -29.68 -3.16 -8.42
C VAL A 1022 -29.18 -2.66 -9.79
N PRO A 1023 -30.06 -2.55 -10.81
CA PRO A 1023 -29.64 -2.09 -12.13
C PRO A 1023 -29.26 -0.61 -12.09
N PHE A 1024 -28.08 -0.29 -12.60
CA PHE A 1024 -27.61 1.09 -12.76
C PHE A 1024 -26.98 1.30 -14.13
N THR A 1025 -27.00 2.55 -14.60
CA THR A 1025 -26.33 2.99 -15.83
C THR A 1025 -25.04 3.73 -15.44
N PRO A 1026 -23.85 3.13 -15.66
CA PRO A 1026 -22.59 3.82 -15.45
C PRO A 1026 -22.38 4.86 -16.54
N LEU A 1027 -21.98 6.06 -16.14
CA LEU A 1027 -21.60 7.14 -17.05
C LEU A 1027 -20.21 7.65 -16.65
N GLU A 1028 -19.33 7.87 -17.62
CA GLU A 1028 -17.95 8.36 -17.42
C GLU A 1028 -17.90 9.78 -16.81
N TYR A 1029 -16.72 10.38 -16.66
CA TYR A 1029 -16.66 11.83 -16.44
C TYR A 1029 -17.17 12.58 -17.66
N GLY A 1030 -17.84 13.71 -17.43
CA GLY A 1030 -18.44 14.50 -18.49
C GLY A 1030 -18.19 15.99 -18.30
N THR A 1031 -18.38 16.76 -19.36
CA THR A 1031 -18.33 18.23 -19.30
C THR A 1031 -19.56 18.79 -18.57
N GLN A 1032 -19.58 20.10 -18.30
CA GLN A 1032 -20.78 20.74 -17.74
C GLN A 1032 -22.00 20.62 -18.66
N GLU A 1033 -21.80 20.58 -19.98
CA GLU A 1033 -22.86 20.36 -20.97
C GLU A 1033 -23.48 18.97 -20.82
N GLU A 1034 -22.65 17.93 -20.71
CA GLU A 1034 -23.12 16.56 -20.48
C GLU A 1034 -23.84 16.43 -19.13
N LEU A 1035 -23.27 17.05 -18.07
CA LEU A 1035 -23.89 17.05 -16.75
C LEU A 1035 -25.25 17.76 -16.75
N CYS A 1036 -25.33 18.90 -17.43
CA CYS A 1036 -26.57 19.65 -17.66
C CYS A 1036 -27.59 18.77 -18.40
N GLU A 1037 -27.17 18.03 -19.42
CA GLU A 1037 -28.06 17.11 -20.14
C GLU A 1037 -28.53 15.92 -19.30
N ASP A 1038 -27.68 15.37 -18.44
CA ASP A 1038 -28.06 14.30 -17.52
C ASP A 1038 -29.03 14.80 -16.44
N MET A 1039 -28.78 15.99 -15.87
CA MET A 1039 -29.68 16.65 -14.93
C MET A 1039 -31.04 16.96 -15.58
N ARG A 1040 -31.05 17.38 -16.85
CA ARG A 1040 -32.28 17.61 -17.63
C ARG A 1040 -33.14 16.34 -17.78
N LYS A 1041 -32.52 15.17 -17.74
CA LYS A 1041 -33.19 13.85 -17.84
C LYS A 1041 -33.51 13.23 -16.48
N ALA A 1042 -33.10 13.84 -15.37
CA ALA A 1042 -33.29 13.30 -14.03
C ALA A 1042 -34.61 13.79 -13.42
N ASP A 1043 -35.31 12.90 -12.72
CA ASP A 1043 -36.44 13.28 -11.85
C ASP A 1043 -35.94 13.74 -10.47
N VAL A 1044 -34.78 13.26 -10.06
CA VAL A 1044 -34.12 13.67 -8.82
C VAL A 1044 -32.60 13.48 -8.92
N VAL A 1045 -31.85 14.44 -8.41
CA VAL A 1045 -30.40 14.34 -8.20
C VAL A 1045 -30.13 13.91 -6.75
N LEU A 1046 -29.28 12.90 -6.57
CA LEU A 1046 -28.92 12.33 -5.27
C LEU A 1046 -27.43 12.55 -4.98
N MET A 1047 -27.13 13.24 -3.88
CA MET A 1047 -25.77 13.50 -3.37
C MET A 1047 -25.66 13.03 -1.91
N PRO A 1048 -25.47 11.72 -1.66
CA PRO A 1048 -25.56 11.11 -0.34
C PRO A 1048 -24.18 11.03 0.34
N SER A 1049 -23.37 12.08 0.19
CA SER A 1049 -21.99 12.08 0.69
C SER A 1049 -21.94 12.02 2.21
N ARG A 1050 -21.03 11.21 2.76
CA ARG A 1050 -20.81 11.10 4.22
C ARG A 1050 -20.10 12.31 4.79
N ALA A 1051 -19.26 12.96 3.98
CA ALA A 1051 -18.75 14.30 4.21
C ALA A 1051 -18.57 14.99 2.85
N GLU A 1052 -18.93 16.27 2.76
CA GLU A 1052 -18.77 17.06 1.54
C GLU A 1052 -18.37 18.51 1.91
N PRO A 1053 -17.16 18.98 1.55
CA PRO A 1053 -16.68 20.31 1.94
C PRO A 1053 -17.63 21.45 1.53
N PHE A 1054 -18.13 21.41 0.29
CA PHE A 1054 -19.17 22.32 -0.19
C PHE A 1054 -20.32 21.55 -0.86
N GLY A 1055 -20.11 20.98 -2.04
CA GLY A 1055 -21.15 20.25 -2.77
C GLY A 1055 -21.70 21.02 -3.97
N LEU A 1056 -20.82 21.40 -4.90
CA LEU A 1056 -21.15 22.15 -6.12
C LEU A 1056 -22.26 21.50 -6.95
N VAL A 1057 -22.26 20.16 -7.05
CA VAL A 1057 -23.29 19.43 -7.80
C VAL A 1057 -24.69 19.71 -7.26
N GLY A 1058 -24.85 19.75 -5.94
CA GLY A 1058 -26.14 20.08 -5.33
C GLY A 1058 -26.56 21.51 -5.66
N LEU A 1059 -25.61 22.44 -5.66
CA LEU A 1059 -25.84 23.84 -6.02
C LEU A 1059 -26.26 23.96 -7.50
N GLU A 1060 -25.55 23.26 -8.40
CA GLU A 1060 -25.85 23.19 -9.83
C GLU A 1060 -27.23 22.57 -10.09
N ALA A 1061 -27.62 21.53 -9.35
CA ALA A 1061 -28.96 20.91 -9.47
C ALA A 1061 -30.09 21.86 -9.03
N ILE A 1062 -29.89 22.62 -7.94
CA ILE A 1062 -30.84 23.66 -7.50
C ILE A 1062 -30.91 24.76 -8.55
N ALA A 1063 -29.76 25.23 -9.06
CA ALA A 1063 -29.70 26.24 -10.12
C ALA A 1063 -30.29 25.75 -11.45
N ALA A 1064 -30.23 24.45 -11.74
CA ALA A 1064 -30.92 23.82 -12.85
C ALA A 1064 -32.44 23.80 -12.66
N GLY A 1065 -32.91 23.76 -11.40
CA GLY A 1065 -34.33 23.64 -11.03
C GLY A 1065 -34.81 22.19 -10.96
N VAL A 1066 -33.89 21.24 -10.81
CA VAL A 1066 -34.18 19.81 -10.65
C VAL A 1066 -34.33 19.50 -9.15
N PRO A 1067 -35.30 18.67 -8.74
CA PRO A 1067 -35.34 18.19 -7.36
C PRO A 1067 -34.01 17.55 -6.95
N VAL A 1068 -33.49 17.93 -5.80
CA VAL A 1068 -32.21 17.40 -5.29
C VAL A 1068 -32.36 16.91 -3.85
N VAL A 1069 -31.64 15.85 -3.53
CA VAL A 1069 -31.47 15.31 -2.18
C VAL A 1069 -29.98 15.37 -1.84
N ILE A 1070 -29.64 16.20 -0.84
CA ILE A 1070 -28.29 16.37 -0.33
C ILE A 1070 -28.17 15.93 1.13
N SER A 1071 -27.01 15.43 1.51
CA SER A 1071 -26.65 15.13 2.90
C SER A 1071 -26.60 16.39 3.77
N ASN A 1072 -27.08 16.30 5.01
CA ASN A 1072 -26.86 17.31 6.05
C ASN A 1072 -25.38 17.47 6.42
N LYS A 1073 -24.53 16.47 6.11
CA LYS A 1073 -23.07 16.50 6.29
C LYS A 1073 -22.33 17.22 5.14
N SER A 1074 -22.98 18.16 4.45
CA SER A 1074 -22.41 18.95 3.35
C SER A 1074 -22.32 20.45 3.66
N GLY A 1075 -21.28 21.12 3.15
CA GLY A 1075 -21.15 22.58 3.28
C GLY A 1075 -22.28 23.35 2.59
N LEU A 1076 -22.87 22.79 1.53
CA LEU A 1076 -24.04 23.33 0.85
C LEU A 1076 -25.26 23.28 1.76
N ALA A 1077 -25.48 22.19 2.49
CA ALA A 1077 -26.55 22.13 3.48
C ALA A 1077 -26.38 23.23 4.55
N LYS A 1078 -25.16 23.38 5.11
CA LYS A 1078 -24.84 24.46 6.07
C LYS A 1078 -25.09 25.86 5.49
N PHE A 1079 -24.83 26.05 4.20
CA PHE A 1079 -25.13 27.30 3.49
C PHE A 1079 -26.64 27.52 3.34
N LEU A 1080 -27.37 26.53 2.82
CA LEU A 1080 -28.80 26.62 2.49
C LEU A 1080 -29.67 26.82 3.72
N THR A 1081 -29.39 26.15 4.84
CA THR A 1081 -30.12 26.32 6.11
C THR A 1081 -30.04 27.76 6.64
N LYS A 1082 -29.03 28.54 6.24
CA LYS A 1082 -28.91 29.96 6.59
C LYS A 1082 -29.64 30.90 5.62
N GLN A 1083 -30.11 30.41 4.47
CA GLN A 1083 -30.76 31.24 3.45
C GLN A 1083 -32.27 31.34 3.69
N ASP A 1084 -32.98 30.21 3.58
CA ASP A 1084 -34.43 30.14 3.68
C ASP A 1084 -34.85 28.73 4.13
N PRO A 1085 -35.76 28.58 5.12
CA PRO A 1085 -36.22 27.28 5.60
C PRO A 1085 -36.83 26.38 4.51
N GLU A 1086 -37.30 26.92 3.38
CA GLU A 1086 -37.81 26.11 2.27
C GLU A 1086 -36.72 25.21 1.67
N PHE A 1087 -35.44 25.57 1.80
CA PHE A 1087 -34.33 24.74 1.34
C PHE A 1087 -34.14 23.46 2.17
N ASP A 1088 -34.67 23.38 3.40
CA ASP A 1088 -34.64 22.16 4.22
C ASP A 1088 -35.28 20.97 3.48
N ARG A 1089 -36.18 21.25 2.53
CA ARG A 1089 -36.78 20.26 1.62
C ARG A 1089 -35.76 19.45 0.81
N THR A 1090 -34.59 20.01 0.57
CA THR A 1090 -33.48 19.40 -0.20
C THR A 1090 -32.52 18.62 0.69
N ILE A 1091 -32.52 18.87 2.01
CA ILE A 1091 -31.55 18.34 2.96
C ILE A 1091 -32.13 17.09 3.63
N VAL A 1092 -31.31 16.06 3.73
CA VAL A 1092 -31.64 14.82 4.45
C VAL A 1092 -30.57 14.52 5.48
N GLU A 1093 -31.00 14.20 6.70
CA GLU A 1093 -30.12 13.72 7.75
C GLU A 1093 -29.58 12.33 7.41
N ILE A 1094 -28.26 12.21 7.37
CA ILE A 1094 -27.55 10.95 7.17
C ILE A 1094 -27.01 10.50 8.53
N ASP A 1095 -27.56 9.40 9.03
CA ASP A 1095 -27.11 8.71 10.23
C ASP A 1095 -25.72 8.08 10.03
N ASP A 1096 -25.02 7.77 11.12
CA ASP A 1096 -23.79 6.98 11.07
C ASP A 1096 -24.07 5.50 10.78
N ASP A 1097 -25.30 5.04 11.05
CA ASP A 1097 -25.84 3.76 10.56
C ASP A 1097 -26.30 3.89 9.10
N ASP A 1098 -25.54 3.26 8.20
CA ASP A 1098 -25.80 3.26 6.76
C ASP A 1098 -27.18 2.69 6.38
N GLU A 1099 -27.74 1.75 7.15
CA GLU A 1099 -29.05 1.15 6.84
C GLU A 1099 -30.19 2.11 7.19
N GLU A 1100 -30.09 2.82 8.32
CA GLU A 1100 -31.06 3.88 8.68
C GLU A 1100 -30.91 5.10 7.76
N ALA A 1101 -29.68 5.48 7.39
CA ALA A 1101 -29.44 6.51 6.38
C ALA A 1101 -30.09 6.14 5.02
N ALA A 1102 -29.91 4.91 4.53
CA ALA A 1102 -30.50 4.44 3.28
C ALA A 1102 -32.03 4.43 3.33
N LYS A 1103 -32.61 4.09 4.48
CA LYS A 1103 -34.06 4.11 4.72
C LYS A 1103 -34.62 5.54 4.71
N THR A 1104 -33.91 6.51 5.28
CA THR A 1104 -34.31 7.92 5.28
C THR A 1104 -34.21 8.51 3.86
N LEU A 1105 -33.10 8.27 3.16
CA LEU A 1105 -32.91 8.70 1.77
C LEU A 1105 -33.98 8.10 0.84
N SER A 1106 -34.23 6.80 0.93
CA SER A 1106 -35.22 6.13 0.07
C SER A 1106 -36.63 6.66 0.28
N LYS A 1107 -37.04 6.93 1.53
CA LYS A 1107 -38.32 7.57 1.83
C LYS A 1107 -38.45 8.94 1.15
N ARG A 1108 -37.41 9.78 1.22
CA ARG A 1108 -37.42 11.11 0.58
C ARG A 1108 -37.50 11.00 -0.94
N ILE A 1109 -36.69 10.12 -1.54
CA ILE A 1109 -36.66 9.90 -3.00
C ILE A 1109 -38.02 9.38 -3.49
N ILE A 1110 -38.61 8.37 -2.84
CA ILE A 1110 -39.92 7.84 -3.22
C ILE A 1110 -41.00 8.92 -3.15
N LYS A 1111 -40.96 9.77 -2.12
CA LYS A 1111 -41.89 10.92 -2.02
C LYS A 1111 -41.73 11.87 -3.21
N ILE A 1112 -40.49 12.16 -3.62
CA ILE A 1112 -40.22 13.00 -4.79
C ILE A 1112 -40.77 12.36 -6.06
N LEU A 1113 -40.47 11.07 -6.28
CA LEU A 1113 -40.84 10.36 -7.49
C LEU A 1113 -42.36 10.12 -7.62
N LYS A 1114 -43.09 10.01 -6.51
CA LYS A 1114 -44.56 9.88 -6.50
C LYS A 1114 -45.30 11.19 -6.76
N ASP A 1115 -44.74 12.33 -6.37
CA ASP A 1115 -45.34 13.66 -6.55
C ASP A 1115 -44.42 14.57 -7.38
N GLY A 1116 -43.96 14.04 -8.53
CA GLY A 1116 -43.00 14.70 -9.42
C GLY A 1116 -43.40 16.12 -9.81
N PRO A 1117 -44.63 16.39 -10.31
CA PRO A 1117 -45.04 17.73 -10.72
C PRO A 1117 -44.94 18.77 -9.60
N ARG A 1118 -45.35 18.42 -8.37
CA ARG A 1118 -45.26 19.34 -7.22
C ARG A 1118 -43.82 19.56 -6.80
N GLU A 1119 -43.01 18.51 -6.79
CA GLU A 1119 -41.61 18.58 -6.37
C GLU A 1119 -40.76 19.36 -7.37
N PHE A 1120 -41.02 19.23 -8.67
CA PHE A 1120 -40.40 20.07 -9.70
C PHE A 1120 -40.82 21.54 -9.58
N LYS A 1121 -42.09 21.82 -9.30
CA LYS A 1121 -42.55 23.19 -9.04
C LYS A 1121 -41.85 23.79 -7.82
N ALA A 1122 -41.67 23.01 -6.76
CA ALA A 1122 -40.90 23.43 -5.59
C ALA A 1122 -39.42 23.68 -5.94
N ALA A 1123 -38.78 22.78 -6.72
CA ALA A 1123 -37.41 22.96 -7.17
C ALA A 1123 -37.22 24.24 -8.01
N GLN A 1124 -38.18 24.58 -8.88
CA GLN A 1124 -38.17 25.85 -9.63
C GLN A 1124 -38.33 27.08 -8.73
N SER A 1125 -39.15 26.98 -7.67
CA SER A 1125 -39.25 28.03 -6.64
C SER A 1125 -37.92 28.24 -5.93
N LEU A 1126 -37.26 27.15 -5.53
CA LEU A 1126 -35.94 27.18 -4.89
C LEU A 1126 -34.85 27.73 -5.82
N LYS A 1127 -34.86 27.37 -7.12
CA LYS A 1127 -33.99 27.97 -8.14
C LYS A 1127 -34.13 29.50 -8.15
N LYS A 1128 -35.37 29.99 -8.23
CA LYS A 1128 -35.64 31.43 -8.25
C LYS A 1128 -35.13 32.11 -6.98
N LYS A 1129 -35.45 31.56 -5.80
CA LYS A 1129 -34.98 32.10 -4.52
C LYS A 1129 -33.45 32.14 -4.41
N LEU A 1130 -32.77 31.10 -4.87
CA LEU A 1130 -31.31 31.01 -4.84
C LEU A 1130 -30.66 32.07 -5.74
N LEU A 1131 -31.23 32.34 -6.91
CA LEU A 1131 -30.68 33.31 -7.87
C LEU A 1131 -31.02 34.76 -7.49
N ASP A 1132 -32.26 35.01 -7.05
CA ASP A 1132 -32.73 36.33 -6.62
C ASP A 1132 -32.00 36.85 -5.37
N SER A 1133 -31.38 35.96 -4.57
CA SER A 1133 -30.62 36.35 -3.37
C SER A 1133 -29.26 36.95 -3.69
N GLU A 1134 -28.72 36.71 -4.90
CA GLU A 1134 -27.37 37.11 -5.31
C GLU A 1134 -26.30 36.78 -4.25
N TYR A 1135 -26.45 35.65 -3.55
CA TYR A 1135 -25.68 35.31 -2.34
C TYR A 1135 -24.15 35.37 -2.52
N TRP A 1136 -23.65 35.19 -3.74
CA TRP A 1136 -22.23 35.23 -4.06
C TRP A 1136 -21.66 36.65 -4.11
N ALA A 1137 -22.49 37.68 -4.32
CA ALA A 1137 -22.07 39.04 -4.67
C ALA A 1137 -21.11 39.65 -3.64
N GLU A 1138 -21.40 39.53 -2.34
CA GLU A 1138 -20.52 40.06 -1.29
C GLU A 1138 -19.15 39.36 -1.29
N SER A 1139 -19.13 38.03 -1.39
CA SER A 1139 -17.89 37.25 -1.41
C SER A 1139 -17.06 37.52 -2.66
N HIS A 1140 -17.71 37.71 -3.81
CA HIS A 1140 -17.08 38.07 -5.07
C HIS A 1140 -16.51 39.49 -5.03
N ASN A 1141 -17.19 40.43 -4.37
CA ASN A 1141 -16.65 41.78 -4.15
C ASN A 1141 -15.41 41.76 -3.27
N LYS A 1142 -15.37 40.94 -2.21
CA LYS A 1142 -14.15 40.75 -1.39
C LYS A 1142 -13.01 40.18 -2.24
N LEU A 1143 -13.31 39.21 -3.10
CA LEU A 1143 -12.33 38.68 -4.06
C LEU A 1143 -11.76 39.80 -4.94
N LEU A 1144 -12.59 40.62 -5.58
CA LEU A 1144 -12.12 41.73 -6.43
C LEU A 1144 -11.28 42.76 -5.65
N GLN A 1145 -11.71 43.12 -4.45
CA GLN A 1145 -10.96 44.03 -3.57
C GLN A 1145 -9.56 43.49 -3.24
N THR A 1146 -9.42 42.18 -2.98
CA THR A 1146 -8.11 41.55 -2.74
C THR A 1146 -7.18 41.74 -3.95
N PHE A 1147 -7.70 41.62 -5.17
CA PHE A 1147 -6.95 41.77 -6.41
C PHE A 1147 -6.82 43.22 -6.90
N GLY A 1148 -7.33 44.20 -6.15
CA GLY A 1148 -7.27 45.61 -6.51
C GLY A 1148 -8.15 45.98 -7.72
N LEU A 1149 -9.24 45.24 -7.93
CA LEU A 1149 -10.21 45.45 -9.00
C LEU A 1149 -11.47 46.12 -8.45
N GLU A 1150 -12.15 46.91 -9.27
CA GLU A 1150 -13.44 47.52 -8.91
C GLU A 1150 -14.57 46.48 -8.99
N GLY A 1151 -15.42 46.46 -7.94
CA GLY A 1151 -16.55 45.55 -7.75
C GLY A 1151 -17.65 45.69 -8.79
#